data_AF-A0A537N0W6-F1
#
_entry.id   AF-A0A537N0W6-F1
#
_cell.length_a   1.000
_cell.length_b   1.000
_cell.length_c   1.000
_cell.angle_alpha   90.00
_cell.angle_beta   90.00
_cell.angle_gamma   90.00
#
_symmetry.space_group_name_H-M   'P 1'
#
loop_
_entity.id
_entity.type
_entity.pdbx_description
1 polymer ?
#
loop_
_entity_poly.entity_id
_entity_poly.type
_entity_poly.pdbx_seq_one_letter_code
_entity_poly.pdbx_strand_id
1 'polypeptide(L)'
;MSPYQHGEVFVTDDGAETDLDLGHYERFTGRPATRQDNITTGRIYQEILAKERRGDYLGATIQVIPHVTNAIKEFVLEGNEGFDFVLVEIGGTVGDIEGLPFLEAIRQLGNELPRRHAIYIHLTLLPFIPSSGELKTKPTQHSVKELRSIGIQPDILLCRTDRGIPRDERRKLSLFCNVRESAVIEARDVDNIYAVPEAYHAEGLDSELLDAFGIVPTQTPELDRWRLINERVRNPEGAVTIAVVGKYTGLKDAYKSLIEALSHGGIANKVKVNLDWIESEVFEREDPAPFLEHVNGILVPGGFGQRGAEGKIRAAQFARERRVPYFGICFGMQMAVVEAARNLCGIEEANSTEFGPTSAPVVGLMTEWLRGNALEKRRADGDLGGTMRDIEGLPFLEAIRQLGNELPRRHAIYIHLTLLPFIPSSGELKTKPTQHSVKELRSIGIQPDILLCRTDRGIPRDERRKLSLFCNVRESAVIEARDVDNIYAVPEAYHAEGLDSELLDAFGIVPTQTPELDRWRLINERVRNPEGAVTIAVVGKYTGLKDAYKSLIEALSHGGIANKVKVNLDWIESEVFEREDPAPFLEHVNGILVPGGFGQRGAEGKIRAAQFARERRVPYFGICFGMQMAVVEAARNLCGIEEANSTEFGPTSAPVVGLMTEWLRGNALEKRRADGDLGGTMRLGAYPARLQPGSHVAAIYGATEISERHRHRYEVNTNYKGRLEQHGMRFSGMSPDGILPEIIEYQDHPWFIGVQFHPELKSRPFAPHPLFSSFVEAAVEQSRLV
;
A
#
# COMPACT_ATOMS: atom_id res chain seq x y z
N MET A 1 -10.42 4.01 12.57
CA MET A 1 -11.44 5.10 12.55
C MET A 1 -12.55 4.81 11.52
N SER A 2 -13.51 5.72 11.27
CA SER A 2 -14.64 5.49 10.35
C SER A 2 -14.27 5.77 8.88
N PRO A 3 -14.36 4.79 7.96
CA PRO A 3 -14.02 5.03 6.56
C PRO A 3 -14.99 5.92 5.78
N TYR A 4 -16.13 6.32 6.37
CA TYR A 4 -17.04 7.33 5.80
C TYR A 4 -16.60 8.78 6.06
N GLN A 5 -15.59 9.02 6.90
CA GLN A 5 -15.24 10.36 7.37
C GLN A 5 -13.76 10.71 7.22
N HIS A 6 -12.88 9.71 7.24
CA HIS A 6 -11.42 9.90 7.29
C HIS A 6 -10.65 9.01 6.30
N GLY A 7 -11.35 8.45 5.31
CA GLY A 7 -10.73 7.56 4.32
C GLY A 7 -10.29 6.20 4.85
N GLU A 8 -9.27 5.60 4.22
CA GLU A 8 -8.79 4.25 4.52
C GLU A 8 -8.07 4.16 5.89
N VAL A 9 -8.10 2.98 6.52
CA VAL A 9 -7.25 2.66 7.69
C VAL A 9 -6.08 1.80 7.21
N PHE A 10 -4.90 2.40 7.17
CA PHE A 10 -3.63 1.73 6.89
C PHE A 10 -3.15 0.93 8.12
N VAL A 11 -2.26 -0.04 7.92
CA VAL A 11 -1.75 -0.89 9.00
C VAL A 11 -0.26 -1.16 8.81
N THR A 12 0.53 -0.78 9.82
CA THR A 12 2.00 -0.89 9.84
C THR A 12 2.50 -2.30 10.12
N ASP A 13 3.80 -2.54 9.88
CA ASP A 13 4.45 -3.84 10.18
C ASP A 13 4.50 -4.17 11.69
N ASP A 14 4.47 -3.16 12.57
CA ASP A 14 4.36 -3.30 14.04
C ASP A 14 2.91 -3.31 14.56
N GLY A 15 1.93 -3.25 13.64
CA GLY A 15 0.52 -3.45 13.93
C GLY A 15 -0.18 -2.31 14.65
N ALA A 16 0.15 -1.06 14.32
CA ALA A 16 -0.74 0.08 14.53
C ALA A 16 -1.80 0.13 13.42
N GLU A 17 -3.00 0.60 13.74
CA GLU A 17 -3.93 1.15 12.75
C GLU A 17 -3.53 2.63 12.54
N THR A 18 -3.51 3.11 11.30
CA THR A 18 -2.80 4.35 10.92
C THR A 18 -3.36 5.01 9.67
N ASP A 19 -2.91 6.24 9.41
CA ASP A 19 -3.19 7.11 8.26
C ASP A 19 -3.18 6.39 6.91
N LEU A 20 -4.18 6.66 6.07
CA LEU A 20 -4.12 6.32 4.63
C LEU A 20 -2.87 6.90 3.94
N ASP A 21 -2.30 7.96 4.53
CA ASP A 21 -1.11 8.67 4.09
C ASP A 21 0.21 8.25 4.74
N LEU A 22 0.22 7.48 5.83
CA LEU A 22 1.40 6.67 6.17
C LEU A 22 1.60 5.62 5.07
N GLY A 23 0.50 5.18 4.44
CA GLY A 23 0.57 4.53 3.14
C GLY A 23 1.20 5.41 2.04
N HIS A 24 1.01 6.73 2.01
CA HIS A 24 1.74 7.61 1.08
C HIS A 24 3.22 7.74 1.45
N TYR A 25 3.56 7.86 2.72
CA TYR A 25 4.95 7.88 3.19
C TYR A 25 5.67 6.56 2.89
N GLU A 26 5.06 5.39 3.09
CA GLU A 26 5.62 4.11 2.63
C GLU A 26 5.78 4.05 1.10
N ARG A 27 4.73 4.43 0.34
CA ARG A 27 4.75 4.41 -1.14
C ARG A 27 5.87 5.30 -1.71
N PHE A 28 6.10 6.47 -1.14
CA PHE A 28 7.02 7.49 -1.65
C PHE A 28 8.44 7.40 -1.07
N THR A 29 8.61 7.13 0.23
CA THR A 29 9.96 6.98 0.83
C THR A 29 10.53 5.58 0.68
N GLY A 30 9.69 4.54 0.61
CA GLY A 30 10.10 3.13 0.62
C GLY A 30 10.53 2.61 1.99
N ARG A 31 10.41 3.39 3.07
CA ARG A 31 10.56 2.92 4.45
C ARG A 31 9.20 2.44 4.98
N PRO A 32 9.11 1.27 5.64
CA PRO A 32 7.92 0.88 6.39
C PRO A 32 7.68 1.84 7.57
N ALA A 33 6.42 2.16 7.81
CA ALA A 33 6.00 2.97 8.96
C ALA A 33 5.80 2.12 10.22
N THR A 34 5.74 2.79 11.37
CA THR A 34 5.57 2.22 12.71
C THR A 34 4.57 3.06 13.54
N ARG A 35 4.27 2.60 14.76
CA ARG A 35 3.47 3.36 15.75
C ARG A 35 4.15 4.63 16.30
N GLN A 36 5.42 4.87 15.99
CA GLN A 36 6.12 6.12 16.30
C GLN A 36 6.01 7.15 15.17
N ASP A 37 5.53 6.78 13.99
CA ASP A 37 5.31 7.70 12.86
C ASP A 37 3.91 8.34 12.86
N ASN A 38 3.12 8.16 13.93
CA ASN A 38 1.75 8.65 14.06
C ASN A 38 1.43 9.13 15.48
N ILE A 39 0.82 10.31 15.63
CA ILE A 39 0.18 10.72 16.88
C ILE A 39 -1.05 11.61 16.65
N THR A 40 -2.17 11.31 17.33
CA THR A 40 -3.29 12.25 17.43
C THR A 40 -3.35 13.01 18.74
N THR A 41 -4.08 14.12 18.72
CA THR A 41 -4.56 14.86 19.89
C THR A 41 -5.16 13.95 20.96
N GLY A 42 -5.91 12.91 20.56
CA GLY A 42 -6.53 11.94 21.47
C GLY A 42 -5.49 11.18 22.28
N ARG A 43 -4.48 10.60 21.60
CA ARG A 43 -3.36 9.90 22.21
C ARG A 43 -2.54 10.80 23.15
N ILE A 44 -2.23 12.03 22.74
CA ILE A 44 -1.50 13.01 23.57
C ILE A 44 -2.24 13.30 24.89
N TYR A 45 -3.54 13.63 24.83
CA TYR A 45 -4.31 13.88 26.04
C TYR A 45 -4.52 12.62 26.88
N GLN A 46 -4.66 11.43 26.27
CA GLN A 46 -4.73 10.15 26.99
C GLN A 46 -3.45 9.88 27.80
N GLU A 47 -2.27 10.09 27.19
CA GLU A 47 -0.98 9.91 27.85
C GLU A 47 -0.75 10.93 28.98
N ILE A 48 -1.14 12.19 28.79
CA ILE A 48 -1.02 13.25 29.81
C ILE A 48 -1.99 13.01 30.97
N LEU A 49 -3.25 12.67 30.71
CA LEU A 49 -4.23 12.33 31.76
C LEU A 49 -3.83 11.05 32.53
N ALA A 50 -3.09 10.13 31.88
CA ALA A 50 -2.48 8.99 32.56
C ALA A 50 -1.28 9.42 33.43
N LYS A 51 -0.38 10.27 32.92
CA LYS A 51 0.74 10.87 33.69
C LYS A 51 0.21 11.64 34.92
N GLU A 52 -0.85 12.43 34.77
CA GLU A 52 -1.53 13.16 35.85
C GLU A 52 -2.12 12.22 36.92
N ARG A 53 -2.91 11.21 36.52
CA ARG A 53 -3.59 10.31 37.47
C ARG A 53 -2.65 9.37 38.23
N ARG A 54 -1.43 9.15 37.73
CA ARG A 54 -0.36 8.47 38.47
C ARG A 54 0.35 9.38 39.49
N GLY A 55 0.22 10.71 39.33
CA GLY A 55 0.93 11.69 40.14
C GLY A 55 2.28 12.12 39.57
N ASP A 56 2.59 11.80 38.30
CA ASP A 56 3.90 12.05 37.67
C ASP A 56 4.25 13.56 37.65
N TYR A 57 3.23 14.43 37.62
CA TYR A 57 3.36 15.90 37.69
C TYR A 57 3.31 16.46 39.13
N LEU A 58 3.44 15.61 40.16
CA LEU A 58 3.53 15.98 41.59
C LEU A 58 2.39 16.85 42.14
N GLY A 59 1.21 16.82 41.50
CA GLY A 59 0.05 17.63 41.87
C GLY A 59 0.08 19.08 41.34
N ALA A 60 0.99 19.41 40.42
CA ALA A 60 0.96 20.67 39.68
C ALA A 60 -0.24 20.74 38.72
N THR A 61 -0.75 21.96 38.47
CA THR A 61 -1.87 22.19 37.56
C THR A 61 -1.45 21.97 36.11
N ILE A 62 -2.08 20.98 35.45
CA ILE A 62 -1.83 20.69 34.04
C ILE A 62 -2.41 21.79 33.14
N GLN A 63 -1.65 22.16 32.12
CA GLN A 63 -1.94 23.23 31.16
C GLN A 63 -1.36 22.88 29.79
N VAL A 64 -1.99 23.35 28.71
CA VAL A 64 -1.57 23.09 27.31
C VAL A 64 -0.09 23.43 27.11
N ILE A 65 0.32 24.62 27.53
CA ILE A 65 1.73 24.99 27.69
C ILE A 65 2.10 24.79 29.17
N PRO A 66 3.19 24.10 29.54
CA PRO A 66 4.09 23.34 28.67
C PRO A 66 3.67 21.87 28.47
N HIS A 67 2.64 21.35 29.15
CA HIS A 67 2.48 19.89 29.31
C HIS A 67 2.06 19.17 28.02
N VAL A 68 1.16 19.76 27.24
CA VAL A 68 0.75 19.23 25.93
C VAL A 68 1.82 19.50 24.88
N THR A 69 2.41 20.70 24.90
CA THR A 69 3.45 21.07 23.93
C THR A 69 4.75 20.30 24.14
N ASN A 70 5.10 19.94 25.37
CA ASN A 70 6.23 19.06 25.66
C ASN A 70 5.95 17.62 25.24
N ALA A 71 4.75 17.07 25.45
CA ALA A 71 4.43 15.72 24.97
C ALA A 71 4.52 15.60 23.44
N ILE A 72 4.13 16.66 22.70
CA ILE A 72 4.30 16.73 21.24
C ILE A 72 5.79 16.79 20.85
N LYS A 73 6.61 17.60 21.55
CA LYS A 73 8.06 17.67 21.31
C LYS A 73 8.81 16.38 21.71
N GLU A 74 8.40 15.73 22.79
CA GLU A 74 8.88 14.40 23.22
C GLU A 74 8.69 13.40 22.07
N PHE A 75 7.46 13.31 21.54
CA PHE A 75 7.13 12.44 20.41
C PHE A 75 7.95 12.74 19.13
N VAL A 76 8.08 14.01 18.74
CA VAL A 76 8.84 14.40 17.52
C VAL A 76 10.34 14.07 17.61
N LEU A 77 10.90 14.00 18.83
CA LEU A 77 12.34 13.77 19.04
C LEU A 77 12.71 12.33 19.39
N GLU A 78 11.78 11.50 19.87
CA GLU A 78 12.05 10.14 20.33
C GLU A 78 12.32 9.16 19.16
N GLY A 79 13.34 8.31 19.29
CA GLY A 79 13.66 7.22 18.34
C GLY A 79 14.29 7.65 17.01
N ASN A 80 14.51 8.96 16.82
CA ASN A 80 14.95 9.53 15.56
C ASN A 80 16.48 9.63 15.38
N GLU A 81 17.29 9.08 16.29
CA GLU A 81 18.77 9.16 16.21
C GLU A 81 19.39 8.40 15.02
N GLY A 82 18.60 7.56 14.36
CA GLY A 82 18.96 6.84 13.13
C GLY A 82 18.55 7.54 11.83
N PHE A 83 17.99 8.74 11.91
CA PHE A 83 17.65 9.55 10.75
C PHE A 83 18.32 10.92 10.82
N ASP A 84 18.83 11.32 9.67
CA ASP A 84 19.26 12.68 9.39
C ASP A 84 18.04 13.64 9.40
N PHE A 85 16.86 13.06 9.14
CA PHE A 85 15.67 13.65 8.57
C PHE A 85 14.41 13.21 9.33
N VAL A 86 13.58 14.16 9.80
CA VAL A 86 12.23 13.89 10.33
C VAL A 86 11.20 14.73 9.58
N LEU A 87 10.13 14.09 9.10
CA LEU A 87 8.94 14.82 8.66
C LEU A 87 8.06 15.12 9.87
N VAL A 88 7.63 16.37 10.02
CA VAL A 88 6.60 16.72 11.01
C VAL A 88 5.38 17.25 10.29
N GLU A 89 4.41 16.35 10.16
CA GLU A 89 3.06 16.63 9.70
C GLU A 89 2.22 17.33 10.77
N ILE A 90 1.34 18.25 10.34
CA ILE A 90 0.25 18.79 11.16
C ILE A 90 -1.00 18.93 10.27
N GLY A 91 -1.86 17.91 10.33
CA GLY A 91 -3.16 17.91 9.66
C GLY A 91 -4.14 18.98 10.17
N GLY A 92 -5.01 19.43 9.27
CA GLY A 92 -5.99 20.51 9.51
C GLY A 92 -5.57 21.84 8.89
N THR A 93 -6.27 22.93 9.23
CA THR A 93 -5.99 24.26 8.66
C THR A 93 -5.34 25.19 9.68
N VAL A 94 -4.35 25.97 9.27
CA VAL A 94 -3.82 27.07 10.09
C VAL A 94 -4.91 28.13 10.29
N GLY A 95 -5.42 28.19 11.52
CA GLY A 95 -6.58 28.99 11.92
C GLY A 95 -7.59 28.19 12.76
N ASP A 96 -7.58 26.86 12.63
CA ASP A 96 -8.42 25.95 13.40
C ASP A 96 -7.89 25.80 14.85
N ILE A 97 -8.79 25.58 15.82
CA ILE A 97 -8.41 25.56 17.25
C ILE A 97 -7.68 24.27 17.64
N GLU A 98 -7.94 23.19 16.91
CA GLU A 98 -7.39 21.86 17.07
C GLU A 98 -5.89 21.82 16.77
N GLY A 99 -5.41 22.63 15.80
CA GLY A 99 -4.01 22.73 15.42
C GLY A 99 -3.14 23.57 16.36
N LEU A 100 -3.76 24.43 17.20
CA LEU A 100 -3.02 25.37 18.06
C LEU A 100 -1.97 24.71 18.99
N PRO A 101 -2.22 23.55 19.64
CA PRO A 101 -1.20 22.90 20.47
C PRO A 101 0.01 22.42 19.67
N PHE A 102 -0.19 21.93 18.44
CA PHE A 102 0.89 21.46 17.57
C PHE A 102 1.69 22.64 17.01
N LEU A 103 1.02 23.69 16.54
CA LEU A 103 1.66 24.90 16.03
C LEU A 103 2.50 25.58 17.14
N GLU A 104 1.98 25.69 18.36
CA GLU A 104 2.77 26.17 19.51
C GLU A 104 3.92 25.22 19.89
N ALA A 105 3.73 23.90 19.79
CA ALA A 105 4.79 22.93 20.05
C ALA A 105 5.94 23.03 19.05
N ILE A 106 5.67 23.09 17.73
CA ILE A 106 6.73 23.29 16.74
C ILE A 106 7.36 24.68 16.85
N ARG A 107 6.59 25.72 17.19
CA ARG A 107 7.11 27.07 17.47
C ARG A 107 8.06 27.06 18.67
N GLN A 108 7.78 26.31 19.73
CA GLN A 108 8.72 26.08 20.83
C GLN A 108 9.95 25.31 20.35
N LEU A 109 9.74 24.21 19.61
CA LEU A 109 10.81 23.35 19.11
C LEU A 109 11.82 24.11 18.24
N GLY A 110 11.37 25.01 17.35
CA GLY A 110 12.26 25.87 16.56
C GLY A 110 12.89 27.05 17.30
N ASN A 111 12.61 27.22 18.59
CA ASN A 111 13.39 28.07 19.50
C ASN A 111 14.33 27.26 20.41
N GLU A 112 14.06 25.97 20.61
CA GLU A 112 14.81 25.05 21.48
C GLU A 112 15.91 24.29 20.70
N LEU A 113 15.62 23.89 19.46
CA LEU A 113 16.60 23.34 18.52
C LEU A 113 17.56 24.43 18.02
N PRO A 114 18.76 24.06 17.53
CA PRO A 114 19.69 25.04 16.97
C PRO A 114 19.04 25.79 15.80
N ARG A 115 19.45 27.05 15.60
CA ARG A 115 19.02 27.83 14.43
C ARG A 115 19.29 27.02 13.17
N ARG A 116 18.32 26.99 12.26
CA ARG A 116 18.41 26.19 11.02
C ARG A 116 18.25 24.68 11.30
N HIS A 117 17.49 24.28 12.33
CA HIS A 117 17.06 22.89 12.60
C HIS A 117 15.54 22.66 12.82
N ALA A 118 14.68 23.67 12.66
CA ALA A 118 13.24 23.48 12.47
C ALA A 118 12.70 24.60 11.57
N ILE A 119 11.99 24.24 10.50
CA ILE A 119 11.74 25.11 9.34
C ILE A 119 10.30 24.97 8.87
N TYR A 120 9.73 26.07 8.38
CA TYR A 120 8.28 26.24 8.33
C TYR A 120 7.71 26.51 6.96
N ILE A 121 6.50 26.01 6.80
CA ILE A 121 5.95 25.58 5.54
C ILE A 121 4.53 26.04 5.48
N HIS A 122 4.09 26.52 4.31
CA HIS A 122 2.69 26.87 4.19
C HIS A 122 2.05 26.53 2.86
N LEU A 123 1.29 25.43 2.84
CA LEU A 123 0.25 25.21 1.84
C LEU A 123 -0.73 26.38 1.89
N THR A 124 -1.02 26.95 0.73
CA THR A 124 -2.16 27.88 0.59
C THR A 124 -2.85 27.66 -0.74
N LEU A 125 -4.18 27.86 -0.81
CA LEU A 125 -4.91 27.82 -2.08
C LEU A 125 -4.85 29.18 -2.78
N LEU A 126 -4.49 29.17 -4.06
CA LEU A 126 -4.43 30.33 -4.95
C LEU A 126 -5.48 30.19 -6.08
N PRO A 127 -6.74 30.59 -5.84
CA PRO A 127 -7.85 30.32 -6.75
C PRO A 127 -7.89 31.26 -7.95
N PHE A 128 -8.28 30.73 -9.10
CA PHE A 128 -8.63 31.49 -10.30
C PHE A 128 -10.11 31.90 -10.31
N ILE A 129 -10.42 33.12 -10.77
CA ILE A 129 -11.80 33.61 -10.86
C ILE A 129 -12.16 33.92 -12.33
N PRO A 130 -12.88 33.02 -13.03
CA PRO A 130 -13.15 33.11 -14.47
C PRO A 130 -13.79 34.43 -14.92
N SER A 131 -14.69 35.01 -14.11
CA SER A 131 -15.35 36.29 -14.41
C SER A 131 -14.42 37.51 -14.37
N SER A 132 -13.19 37.36 -13.86
CA SER A 132 -12.17 38.42 -13.82
C SER A 132 -10.84 38.06 -14.49
N GLY A 133 -10.66 36.81 -14.93
CA GLY A 133 -9.47 36.38 -15.65
C GLY A 133 -8.16 36.33 -14.85
N GLU A 134 -8.20 36.50 -13.52
CA GLU A 134 -6.99 36.55 -12.66
C GLU A 134 -6.99 35.49 -11.53
N LEU A 135 -5.78 35.16 -11.05
CA LEU A 135 -5.54 34.44 -9.79
C LEU A 135 -5.64 35.42 -8.60
N LYS A 136 -6.30 35.02 -7.51
CA LYS A 136 -6.50 35.87 -6.33
C LYS A 136 -5.46 35.56 -5.25
N THR A 137 -4.40 36.36 -5.16
CA THR A 137 -3.32 36.20 -4.14
C THR A 137 -3.74 36.40 -2.68
N LYS A 138 -4.98 36.81 -2.40
CA LYS A 138 -5.39 37.29 -1.07
C LYS A 138 -5.55 36.17 -0.02
N PRO A 139 -6.11 34.97 -0.30
CA PRO A 139 -6.20 33.89 0.68
C PRO A 139 -4.84 33.48 1.25
N THR A 140 -3.81 33.32 0.40
CA THR A 140 -2.42 33.11 0.82
C THR A 140 -1.92 34.21 1.76
N GLN A 141 -2.19 35.48 1.43
CA GLN A 141 -1.75 36.63 2.24
C GLN A 141 -2.42 36.66 3.63
N HIS A 142 -3.71 36.29 3.72
CA HIS A 142 -4.41 36.15 4.99
C HIS A 142 -3.90 34.95 5.79
N SER A 143 -3.73 33.78 5.16
CA SER A 143 -3.30 32.58 5.86
C SER A 143 -1.87 32.71 6.42
N VAL A 144 -0.95 33.34 5.68
CA VAL A 144 0.40 33.68 6.19
C VAL A 144 0.34 34.73 7.31
N LYS A 145 -0.61 35.68 7.28
CA LYS A 145 -0.81 36.62 8.40
C LYS A 145 -1.18 35.87 9.68
N GLU A 146 -2.09 34.89 9.61
CA GLU A 146 -2.49 34.15 10.82
C GLU A 146 -1.37 33.27 11.35
N LEU A 147 -0.62 32.57 10.48
CA LEU A 147 0.58 31.80 10.85
C LEU A 147 1.63 32.69 11.56
N ARG A 148 1.86 33.91 11.04
CA ARG A 148 2.75 34.90 11.65
C ARG A 148 2.19 35.52 12.93
N SER A 149 0.87 35.51 13.14
CA SER A 149 0.26 36.03 14.38
C SER A 149 0.55 35.16 15.60
N ILE A 150 0.71 33.84 15.39
CA ILE A 150 1.16 32.88 16.40
C ILE A 150 2.69 32.74 16.44
N GLY A 151 3.44 33.60 15.74
CA GLY A 151 4.90 33.66 15.82
C GLY A 151 5.66 32.71 14.90
N ILE A 152 4.99 32.03 13.96
CA ILE A 152 5.64 31.23 12.91
C ILE A 152 5.80 32.07 11.64
N GLN A 153 7.02 32.29 11.18
CA GLN A 153 7.28 32.78 9.83
C GLN A 153 7.48 31.55 8.93
N PRO A 154 6.66 31.33 7.89
CA PRO A 154 6.97 30.32 6.89
C PRO A 154 8.21 30.74 6.10
N ASP A 155 9.13 29.82 5.90
CA ASP A 155 10.30 29.96 5.05
C ASP A 155 9.92 29.78 3.57
N ILE A 156 8.95 28.89 3.28
CA ILE A 156 8.42 28.58 1.93
C ILE A 156 6.90 28.60 1.90
N LEU A 157 6.35 29.12 0.80
CA LEU A 157 4.93 29.11 0.50
C LEU A 157 4.63 28.18 -0.67
N LEU A 158 3.69 27.27 -0.45
CA LEU A 158 3.35 26.21 -1.39
C LEU A 158 1.92 26.45 -1.93
N CYS A 159 1.77 27.46 -2.79
CA CYS A 159 0.52 27.97 -3.37
C CYS A 159 -0.21 27.03 -4.37
N ARG A 160 -1.15 26.16 -3.94
CA ARG A 160 -1.99 25.26 -4.78
C ARG A 160 -2.80 26.02 -5.81
N THR A 161 -2.73 25.61 -7.07
CA THR A 161 -3.34 26.34 -8.19
C THR A 161 -3.50 25.45 -9.43
N ASP A 162 -4.49 25.77 -10.28
CA ASP A 162 -4.87 25.03 -11.48
C ASP A 162 -4.09 25.44 -12.75
N ARG A 163 -3.23 26.47 -12.64
CA ARG A 163 -2.52 27.10 -13.76
C ARG A 163 -1.22 27.77 -13.33
N GLY A 164 -0.40 28.18 -14.31
CA GLY A 164 0.80 28.97 -14.06
C GLY A 164 0.52 30.25 -13.28
N ILE A 165 1.24 30.48 -12.19
CA ILE A 165 1.24 31.73 -11.44
C ILE A 165 2.03 32.77 -12.27
N PRO A 166 1.39 33.84 -12.78
CA PRO A 166 2.12 34.86 -13.51
C PRO A 166 3.13 35.55 -12.59
N ARG A 167 4.19 36.09 -13.19
CA ARG A 167 5.34 36.58 -12.42
C ARG A 167 4.98 37.69 -11.44
N ASP A 168 4.06 38.58 -11.80
CA ASP A 168 3.65 39.68 -10.93
C ASP A 168 2.84 39.18 -9.72
N GLU A 169 2.01 38.14 -9.87
CA GLU A 169 1.37 37.43 -8.77
C GLU A 169 2.40 36.72 -7.86
N ARG A 170 3.40 36.02 -8.43
CA ARG A 170 4.45 35.34 -7.63
C ARG A 170 5.28 36.36 -6.83
N ARG A 171 5.71 37.44 -7.47
CA ARG A 171 6.44 38.56 -6.84
C ARG A 171 5.61 39.28 -5.78
N LYS A 172 4.30 39.45 -6.02
CA LYS A 172 3.35 40.02 -5.06
C LYS A 172 3.13 39.12 -3.84
N LEU A 173 3.04 37.81 -4.02
CA LEU A 173 2.99 36.86 -2.92
C LEU A 173 4.27 36.97 -2.05
N SER A 174 5.45 36.98 -2.67
CA SER A 174 6.74 37.15 -1.99
C SER A 174 6.77 38.42 -1.13
N LEU A 175 6.43 39.57 -1.72
CA LEU A 175 6.45 40.87 -1.05
C LEU A 175 5.42 41.01 0.09
N PHE A 176 4.22 40.44 -0.06
CA PHE A 176 3.19 40.52 0.99
C PHE A 176 3.36 39.49 2.10
N CYS A 177 3.93 38.32 1.80
CA CYS A 177 4.09 37.22 2.75
C CYS A 177 5.48 37.15 3.40
N ASN A 178 6.42 38.00 2.96
CA ASN A 178 7.80 38.11 3.46
C ASN A 178 8.63 36.82 3.25
N VAL A 179 8.59 36.28 2.04
CA VAL A 179 9.44 35.17 1.58
C VAL A 179 10.16 35.55 0.27
N ARG A 180 11.17 34.81 -0.19
CA ARG A 180 11.84 35.06 -1.49
C ARG A 180 10.87 34.90 -2.67
N GLU A 181 11.15 35.54 -3.83
CA GLU A 181 10.37 35.33 -5.08
C GLU A 181 10.53 33.89 -5.62
N SER A 182 11.64 33.22 -5.25
CA SER A 182 11.79 31.77 -5.40
C SER A 182 10.92 31.01 -4.39
N ALA A 183 11.01 31.30 -3.09
CA ALA A 183 10.21 30.66 -2.01
C ALA A 183 8.68 30.75 -2.14
N VAL A 184 8.16 31.46 -3.16
CA VAL A 184 6.76 31.32 -3.59
C VAL A 184 6.70 30.23 -4.65
N ILE A 185 6.56 29.00 -4.17
CA ILE A 185 6.60 27.82 -5.00
C ILE A 185 5.23 27.55 -5.62
N GLU A 186 5.26 27.27 -6.92
CA GLU A 186 4.16 26.67 -7.63
C GLU A 186 4.30 25.14 -7.62
N ALA A 187 3.21 24.41 -7.65
CA ALA A 187 3.19 22.95 -7.58
C ALA A 187 1.79 22.54 -8.06
N ARG A 188 1.57 22.92 -9.32
CA ARG A 188 0.29 23.02 -10.03
C ARG A 188 -0.52 21.73 -9.91
N ASP A 189 -1.83 21.80 -10.13
CA ASP A 189 -2.63 20.61 -10.39
C ASP A 189 -1.99 19.79 -11.53
N VAL A 190 -1.43 18.65 -11.15
CA VAL A 190 -0.83 17.66 -12.04
C VAL A 190 -1.86 16.60 -12.39
N ASP A 191 -1.70 16.00 -13.57
CA ASP A 191 -2.56 14.97 -14.12
C ASP A 191 -2.51 13.63 -13.35
N ASN A 192 -1.47 13.40 -12.55
CA ASN A 192 -1.33 12.24 -11.66
C ASN A 192 -0.39 12.54 -10.48
N ILE A 193 -0.57 11.90 -9.34
CA ILE A 193 0.17 12.27 -8.11
C ILE A 193 1.67 11.95 -8.18
N TYR A 194 2.08 11.00 -9.01
CA TYR A 194 3.50 10.63 -9.16
C TYR A 194 4.29 11.73 -9.90
N ALA A 195 3.59 12.66 -10.54
CA ALA A 195 4.17 13.89 -11.06
C ALA A 195 4.34 14.99 -10.00
N VAL A 196 3.88 14.80 -8.75
CA VAL A 196 4.15 15.75 -7.65
C VAL A 196 5.66 15.92 -7.42
N PRO A 197 6.46 14.87 -7.16
CA PRO A 197 7.91 15.00 -7.03
C PRO A 197 8.53 15.79 -8.21
N GLU A 198 8.29 15.35 -9.45
CA GLU A 198 8.82 16.02 -10.65
C GLU A 198 8.37 17.48 -10.82
N ALA A 199 7.12 17.83 -10.51
CA ALA A 199 6.55 19.17 -10.73
C ALA A 199 6.88 20.14 -9.61
N TYR A 200 7.02 19.65 -8.38
CA TYR A 200 7.36 20.44 -7.20
C TYR A 200 8.84 20.72 -7.22
N HIS A 201 9.62 19.71 -7.59
CA HIS A 201 11.00 19.88 -7.97
C HIS A 201 11.15 20.76 -9.23
N ALA A 202 10.24 20.74 -10.23
CA ALA A 202 10.32 21.62 -11.42
C ALA A 202 10.20 23.12 -11.10
N GLU A 203 9.38 23.45 -10.10
CA GLU A 203 9.07 24.78 -9.57
C GLU A 203 9.69 24.86 -8.19
N GLY A 204 11.01 24.95 -8.12
CA GLY A 204 11.72 24.00 -7.27
C GLY A 204 11.46 24.03 -5.75
N LEU A 205 11.10 22.88 -5.16
CA LEU A 205 10.60 22.74 -3.78
C LEU A 205 11.53 22.05 -2.76
N ASP A 206 12.08 20.88 -3.11
CA ASP A 206 13.39 20.44 -2.56
C ASP A 206 14.48 21.48 -2.83
N SER A 207 14.06 22.41 -3.68
CA SER A 207 14.67 23.56 -4.21
C SER A 207 14.22 24.91 -3.61
N GLU A 208 13.29 25.01 -2.67
CA GLU A 208 13.24 26.19 -1.77
C GLU A 208 13.19 25.82 -0.28
N LEU A 209 13.17 24.52 0.05
CA LEU A 209 13.33 24.10 1.42
C LEU A 209 14.72 24.37 1.98
N LEU A 210 15.78 23.88 1.29
CA LEU A 210 17.14 23.93 1.84
C LEU A 210 17.55 25.25 2.53
N ASP A 211 17.52 26.47 1.94
CA ASP A 211 18.19 27.65 2.52
C ASP A 211 17.58 28.22 3.81
N ALA A 212 16.85 27.39 4.53
CA ALA A 212 16.62 27.53 5.94
C ALA A 212 17.60 26.67 6.83
N PHE A 213 18.08 25.44 6.52
CA PHE A 213 18.90 24.50 7.38
C PHE A 213 20.48 24.57 7.50
N GLY A 214 21.22 25.55 6.96
CA GLY A 214 22.70 25.67 7.01
C GLY A 214 23.62 25.27 5.81
N ILE A 215 23.18 24.50 4.82
CA ILE A 215 24.04 23.56 4.03
C ILE A 215 24.01 23.67 2.49
N VAL A 216 25.13 23.27 1.88
CA VAL A 216 25.22 22.95 0.45
C VAL A 216 25.27 21.42 0.32
N PRO A 217 24.24 20.76 -0.27
CA PRO A 217 24.32 19.35 -0.57
C PRO A 217 25.35 19.16 -1.67
N THR A 218 26.03 18.03 -1.62
CA THR A 218 27.18 17.74 -2.48
C THR A 218 26.76 17.11 -3.81
N GLN A 219 25.53 17.41 -4.26
CA GLN A 219 24.73 16.74 -5.31
C GLN A 219 23.23 17.22 -5.19
N THR A 220 22.28 16.64 -5.95
CA THR A 220 20.81 16.98 -6.05
C THR A 220 19.65 16.27 -5.25
N PRO A 221 18.63 15.54 -5.83
CA PRO A 221 18.08 14.21 -5.35
C PRO A 221 17.36 13.27 -6.37
N GLU A 222 17.63 11.94 -6.41
CA GLU A 222 17.06 10.98 -7.40
C GLU A 222 15.54 10.75 -7.29
N LEU A 223 14.77 11.41 -8.14
CA LEU A 223 13.34 11.12 -8.29
C LEU A 223 13.07 10.14 -9.50
N ASP A 224 14.06 9.43 -10.09
CA ASP A 224 13.99 8.83 -11.46
C ASP A 224 13.01 7.65 -11.60
N ARG A 225 12.61 7.11 -10.47
CA ARG A 225 11.51 6.17 -10.30
C ARG A 225 10.16 6.80 -10.69
N TRP A 226 9.90 8.04 -10.28
CA TRP A 226 8.72 8.84 -10.67
C TRP A 226 8.73 9.13 -12.19
N ARG A 227 9.94 9.20 -12.76
CA ARG A 227 10.15 9.27 -14.21
C ARG A 227 9.99 7.99 -15.00
N LEU A 228 9.85 6.87 -14.33
CA LEU A 228 9.27 5.70 -14.98
C LEU A 228 7.74 5.73 -14.88
N ILE A 229 7.20 6.29 -13.78
CA ILE A 229 5.78 6.18 -13.45
C ILE A 229 4.88 7.09 -14.30
N ASN A 230 5.12 8.41 -14.37
CA ASN A 230 4.15 9.33 -15.00
C ASN A 230 3.96 9.11 -16.51
N GLU A 231 4.95 8.55 -17.22
CA GLU A 231 4.81 8.14 -18.62
C GLU A 231 3.82 6.99 -18.73
N ARG A 232 3.98 5.96 -17.90
CA ARG A 232 3.04 4.83 -17.82
C ARG A 232 1.62 5.25 -17.46
N VAL A 233 1.45 6.40 -16.79
CA VAL A 233 0.13 7.02 -16.56
C VAL A 233 -0.37 7.83 -17.75
N ARG A 234 0.50 8.63 -18.39
CA ARG A 234 0.16 9.57 -19.47
C ARG A 234 0.00 8.91 -20.84
N ASN A 235 0.79 7.86 -21.10
CA ASN A 235 0.90 7.15 -22.37
C ASN A 235 0.50 5.66 -22.24
N PRO A 236 -0.74 5.36 -21.82
CA PRO A 236 -1.24 3.99 -21.76
C PRO A 236 -1.50 3.42 -23.16
N GLU A 237 -1.12 2.17 -23.38
CA GLU A 237 -1.24 1.43 -24.64
C GLU A 237 -2.67 0.90 -24.89
N GLY A 238 -3.52 0.95 -23.85
CA GLY A 238 -4.94 0.62 -23.92
C GLY A 238 -5.68 1.12 -22.67
N ALA A 239 -7.00 0.90 -22.62
CA ALA A 239 -7.80 1.24 -21.45
C ALA A 239 -8.77 0.09 -21.10
N VAL A 240 -8.99 -0.12 -19.80
CA VAL A 240 -9.94 -1.10 -19.26
C VAL A 240 -10.78 -0.46 -18.16
N THR A 241 -12.10 -0.64 -18.21
CA THR A 241 -13.04 -0.14 -17.20
C THR A 241 -13.33 -1.25 -16.19
N ILE A 242 -13.21 -0.97 -14.89
CA ILE A 242 -13.46 -1.95 -13.83
C ILE A 242 -14.47 -1.37 -12.82
N ALA A 243 -15.55 -2.10 -12.51
CA ALA A 243 -16.66 -1.61 -11.70
C ALA A 243 -16.44 -1.81 -10.18
N VAL A 244 -16.18 -0.73 -9.44
CA VAL A 244 -16.03 -0.73 -7.98
C VAL A 244 -17.40 -0.83 -7.27
N VAL A 245 -17.85 -2.03 -6.86
CA VAL A 245 -19.20 -2.27 -6.33
C VAL A 245 -19.26 -2.21 -4.79
N GLY A 246 -19.16 -1.00 -4.23
CA GLY A 246 -18.94 -0.75 -2.79
C GLY A 246 -20.14 -0.41 -1.92
N LYS A 247 -19.88 -0.24 -0.61
CA LYS A 247 -20.82 0.47 0.29
C LYS A 247 -20.49 1.97 0.40
N TYR A 248 -19.23 2.33 0.10
CA TYR A 248 -18.64 3.65 0.33
C TYR A 248 -18.27 4.32 -1.01
N THR A 249 -18.96 3.99 -2.12
CA THR A 249 -18.56 4.43 -3.47
C THR A 249 -18.70 5.93 -3.71
N GLY A 250 -19.58 6.60 -2.96
CA GLY A 250 -19.64 8.06 -2.86
C GLY A 250 -18.43 8.71 -2.17
N LEU A 251 -17.59 7.94 -1.46
CA LEU A 251 -16.36 8.42 -0.80
C LEU A 251 -15.15 7.58 -1.19
N LYS A 252 -14.52 7.97 -2.30
CA LYS A 252 -13.40 7.25 -2.92
C LYS A 252 -12.15 7.15 -2.02
N ASP A 253 -12.02 8.03 -1.05
CA ASP A 253 -10.87 8.09 -0.15
C ASP A 253 -10.92 7.03 0.97
N ALA A 254 -12.09 6.40 1.20
CA ALA A 254 -12.26 5.17 2.01
C ALA A 254 -11.38 4.01 1.53
N TYR A 255 -10.85 4.18 0.32
CA TYR A 255 -10.26 3.23 -0.58
C TYR A 255 -9.06 3.89 -1.28
N LYS A 256 -8.22 4.63 -0.55
CA LYS A 256 -7.14 5.44 -1.12
C LYS A 256 -5.88 4.65 -1.46
N SER A 257 -5.44 3.69 -0.62
CA SER A 257 -4.51 2.66 -1.12
C SER A 257 -5.09 2.01 -2.37
N LEU A 258 -6.43 2.05 -2.50
CA LEU A 258 -7.17 1.60 -3.67
C LEU A 258 -7.42 2.53 -4.87
N ILE A 259 -6.77 3.66 -4.95
CA ILE A 259 -6.67 4.30 -6.26
C ILE A 259 -5.22 4.26 -6.73
N GLU A 260 -4.28 4.11 -5.79
CA GLU A 260 -2.86 4.15 -6.06
C GLU A 260 -2.31 2.90 -6.74
N ALA A 261 -2.66 1.67 -6.36
CA ALA A 261 -2.12 0.45 -6.98
C ALA A 261 -3.00 -0.28 -8.02
N LEU A 262 -4.17 0.26 -8.35
CA LEU A 262 -5.01 0.03 -9.54
C LEU A 262 -4.38 0.88 -10.63
N SER A 263 -4.04 2.12 -10.27
CA SER A 263 -3.12 2.97 -11.03
C SER A 263 -1.75 2.30 -11.14
N HIS A 264 -1.10 1.82 -10.06
CA HIS A 264 0.18 1.08 -10.18
C HIS A 264 0.02 -0.22 -10.97
N GLY A 265 -1.16 -0.84 -10.99
CA GLY A 265 -1.51 -1.99 -11.81
C GLY A 265 -1.56 -1.60 -13.29
N GLY A 266 -2.22 -0.49 -13.61
CA GLY A 266 -2.21 0.14 -14.92
C GLY A 266 -0.81 0.57 -15.37
N ILE A 267 -0.03 1.20 -14.49
CA ILE A 267 1.36 1.60 -14.70
C ILE A 267 2.25 0.38 -15.00
N ALA A 268 2.10 -0.70 -14.24
CA ALA A 268 2.84 -1.94 -14.47
C ALA A 268 2.46 -2.59 -15.82
N ASN A 269 1.17 -2.59 -16.17
CA ASN A 269 0.63 -3.21 -17.40
C ASN A 269 0.52 -2.23 -18.60
N LYS A 270 1.03 -1.00 -18.48
CA LYS A 270 0.82 0.14 -19.41
C LYS A 270 -0.61 0.32 -19.93
N VAL A 271 -1.63 0.13 -19.09
CA VAL A 271 -3.04 0.38 -19.45
C VAL A 271 -3.72 1.35 -18.49
N LYS A 272 -4.57 2.23 -19.02
CA LYS A 272 -5.40 3.10 -18.19
C LYS A 272 -6.52 2.29 -17.56
N VAL A 273 -6.55 2.20 -16.25
CA VAL A 273 -7.67 1.59 -15.54
C VAL A 273 -8.69 2.67 -15.21
N ASN A 274 -9.83 2.66 -15.90
CA ASN A 274 -10.97 3.50 -15.57
C ASN A 274 -11.79 2.79 -14.48
N LEU A 275 -12.32 3.54 -13.52
CA LEU A 275 -13.07 2.99 -12.39
C LEU A 275 -14.52 3.47 -12.42
N ASP A 276 -15.45 2.52 -12.50
CA ASP A 276 -16.89 2.78 -12.52
C ASP A 276 -17.48 2.45 -11.14
N TRP A 277 -18.05 3.42 -10.44
CA TRP A 277 -18.27 3.30 -8.98
C TRP A 277 -19.75 3.08 -8.66
N ILE A 278 -20.11 1.88 -8.20
CA ILE A 278 -21.51 1.43 -8.07
C ILE A 278 -21.84 1.10 -6.61
N GLU A 279 -22.92 1.66 -6.06
CA GLU A 279 -23.41 1.27 -4.74
C GLU A 279 -23.99 -0.14 -4.79
N SER A 280 -23.40 -1.06 -4.01
CA SER A 280 -23.87 -2.44 -3.90
C SER A 280 -25.36 -2.55 -3.56
N GLU A 281 -25.90 -1.68 -2.70
CA GLU A 281 -27.31 -1.72 -2.29
C GLU A 281 -28.33 -1.52 -3.44
N VAL A 282 -27.91 -0.98 -4.59
CA VAL A 282 -28.74 -0.96 -5.82
C VAL A 282 -29.07 -2.39 -6.25
N PHE A 283 -28.08 -3.28 -6.20
CA PHE A 283 -28.22 -4.69 -6.55
C PHE A 283 -28.98 -5.51 -5.49
N GLU A 284 -29.40 -4.93 -4.36
CA GLU A 284 -30.38 -5.56 -3.46
C GLU A 284 -31.81 -5.49 -4.00
N ARG A 285 -32.04 -4.69 -5.06
CA ARG A 285 -33.39 -4.39 -5.59
C ARG A 285 -33.50 -4.52 -7.10
N GLU A 286 -32.46 -4.13 -7.83
CA GLU A 286 -32.48 -4.03 -9.30
C GLU A 286 -31.70 -5.17 -9.97
N ASP A 287 -31.90 -5.42 -11.26
CA ASP A 287 -31.04 -6.33 -12.03
C ASP A 287 -29.66 -5.66 -12.20
N PRO A 288 -28.54 -6.32 -11.84
CA PRO A 288 -27.21 -5.78 -12.07
C PRO A 288 -26.85 -5.62 -13.55
N ALA A 289 -27.51 -6.32 -14.48
CA ALA A 289 -27.09 -6.38 -15.88
C ALA A 289 -26.95 -5.03 -16.60
N PRO A 290 -27.91 -4.08 -16.51
CA PRO A 290 -27.78 -2.77 -17.14
C PRO A 290 -26.63 -1.90 -16.59
N PHE A 291 -26.06 -2.27 -15.44
CA PHE A 291 -24.97 -1.55 -14.77
C PHE A 291 -23.58 -2.18 -15.00
N LEU A 292 -23.52 -3.39 -15.58
CA LEU A 292 -22.31 -4.21 -15.58
C LEU A 292 -21.99 -4.90 -16.92
N GLU A 293 -22.89 -4.91 -17.92
CA GLU A 293 -22.60 -5.47 -19.25
C GLU A 293 -21.50 -4.71 -20.03
N HIS A 294 -21.17 -3.46 -19.65
CA HIS A 294 -20.18 -2.62 -20.35
C HIS A 294 -18.76 -2.63 -19.74
N VAL A 295 -18.54 -3.30 -18.60
CA VAL A 295 -17.25 -3.24 -17.89
C VAL A 295 -16.35 -4.44 -18.20
N ASN A 296 -15.04 -4.22 -18.13
CA ASN A 296 -14.01 -5.23 -18.40
C ASN A 296 -13.55 -5.98 -17.13
N GLY A 297 -14.28 -5.76 -16.03
CA GLY A 297 -14.12 -6.43 -14.75
C GLY A 297 -15.02 -5.78 -13.69
N ILE A 298 -15.34 -6.51 -12.62
CA ILE A 298 -16.18 -6.07 -11.50
C ILE A 298 -15.35 -6.23 -10.22
N LEU A 299 -15.59 -5.40 -9.20
CA LEU A 299 -14.58 -5.14 -8.18
C LEU A 299 -15.25 -4.69 -6.87
N VAL A 300 -15.65 -5.61 -5.98
CA VAL A 300 -16.28 -5.23 -4.68
C VAL A 300 -15.23 -4.90 -3.59
N PRO A 301 -15.39 -3.76 -2.89
CA PRO A 301 -14.44 -3.26 -1.92
C PRO A 301 -14.78 -3.51 -0.43
N GLY A 302 -14.05 -2.83 0.46
CA GLY A 302 -14.05 -3.02 1.91
C GLY A 302 -15.28 -2.56 2.69
N GLY A 303 -15.18 -2.67 4.03
CA GLY A 303 -16.26 -2.48 4.99
C GLY A 303 -16.34 -3.58 6.06
N PHE A 304 -17.51 -3.65 6.70
CA PHE A 304 -17.93 -4.59 7.75
C PHE A 304 -19.46 -4.48 7.90
N GLY A 305 -20.10 -5.39 8.63
CA GLY A 305 -21.54 -5.38 8.95
C GLY A 305 -22.48 -5.68 7.78
N GLN A 306 -23.78 -5.75 8.07
CA GLN A 306 -24.79 -6.36 7.18
C GLN A 306 -25.00 -5.58 5.87
N ARG A 307 -25.52 -4.34 5.96
CA ARG A 307 -25.90 -3.44 4.84
C ARG A 307 -25.00 -3.55 3.61
N GLY A 308 -25.55 -3.62 2.40
CA GLY A 308 -24.75 -3.94 1.21
C GLY A 308 -24.21 -5.37 1.32
N ALA A 309 -25.12 -6.28 1.64
CA ALA A 309 -24.92 -7.71 1.77
C ALA A 309 -25.35 -8.35 0.45
N GLU A 310 -26.66 -8.49 0.29
CA GLU A 310 -27.35 -9.02 -0.88
C GLU A 310 -27.03 -8.24 -2.17
N GLY A 311 -26.44 -7.05 -2.03
CA GLY A 311 -26.00 -6.20 -3.13
C GLY A 311 -24.64 -6.60 -3.70
N LYS A 312 -23.71 -6.97 -2.81
CA LYS A 312 -22.41 -7.52 -3.21
C LYS A 312 -22.61 -8.94 -3.76
N ILE A 313 -23.56 -9.69 -3.17
CA ILE A 313 -24.15 -10.90 -3.75
C ILE A 313 -24.52 -10.71 -5.20
N ARG A 314 -25.44 -9.78 -5.50
CA ARG A 314 -25.94 -9.75 -6.87
C ARG A 314 -24.92 -9.18 -7.87
N ALA A 315 -23.87 -8.49 -7.41
CA ALA A 315 -22.67 -8.24 -8.22
C ALA A 315 -22.01 -9.54 -8.68
N ALA A 316 -21.79 -10.49 -7.76
CA ALA A 316 -21.26 -11.82 -8.05
C ALA A 316 -22.12 -12.67 -8.93
N GLN A 317 -23.43 -12.65 -8.68
CA GLN A 317 -24.38 -13.33 -9.52
C GLN A 317 -24.21 -12.91 -10.97
N PHE A 318 -24.01 -11.62 -11.19
CA PHE A 318 -23.78 -11.10 -12.54
C PHE A 318 -22.38 -11.40 -13.07
N ALA A 319 -21.31 -11.19 -12.28
CA ALA A 319 -19.93 -11.49 -12.67
C ALA A 319 -19.77 -12.96 -13.10
N ARG A 320 -20.39 -13.85 -12.32
CA ARG A 320 -20.61 -15.27 -12.61
C ARG A 320 -21.36 -15.47 -13.93
N GLU A 321 -22.65 -15.11 -13.96
CA GLU A 321 -23.57 -15.51 -15.03
C GLU A 321 -23.19 -14.92 -16.39
N ARG A 322 -22.47 -13.79 -16.42
CA ARG A 322 -22.00 -13.15 -17.67
C ARG A 322 -20.49 -13.26 -17.91
N ARG A 323 -19.73 -13.93 -17.02
CA ARG A 323 -18.26 -14.11 -17.12
C ARG A 323 -17.47 -12.81 -17.25
N VAL A 324 -17.79 -11.84 -16.40
CA VAL A 324 -17.05 -10.57 -16.29
C VAL A 324 -16.04 -10.70 -15.12
N PRO A 325 -14.72 -10.47 -15.31
CA PRO A 325 -13.70 -10.83 -14.31
C PRO A 325 -13.86 -10.12 -12.95
N TYR A 326 -13.79 -10.84 -11.83
CA TYR A 326 -13.96 -10.29 -10.46
C TYR A 326 -12.91 -10.73 -9.40
N PHE A 327 -12.52 -9.89 -8.45
CA PHE A 327 -11.30 -9.96 -7.60
C PHE A 327 -11.63 -9.87 -6.03
N GLY A 328 -11.12 -10.25 -4.79
CA GLY A 328 -9.91 -10.74 -3.96
C GLY A 328 -9.85 -10.68 -2.31
N ILE A 329 -9.41 -9.65 -1.49
CA ILE A 329 -9.32 -9.64 0.07
C ILE A 329 -10.45 -9.03 0.95
N CYS A 330 -10.52 -9.40 2.25
CA CYS A 330 -10.99 -8.57 3.40
C CYS A 330 -12.48 -8.14 3.58
N PHE A 331 -13.11 -7.20 2.81
CA PHE A 331 -14.60 -7.03 2.77
C PHE A 331 -15.43 -7.09 1.40
N GLY A 332 -14.95 -7.75 0.34
CA GLY A 332 -15.67 -8.61 -0.72
C GLY A 332 -16.28 -10.09 -0.49
N MET A 333 -15.91 -11.44 -0.25
CA MET A 333 -14.98 -12.73 -0.23
C MET A 333 -15.55 -13.99 0.57
N GLN A 334 -16.24 -13.99 1.73
CA GLN A 334 -17.02 -12.90 2.24
C GLN A 334 -18.42 -12.87 1.69
N MET A 335 -18.84 -11.66 1.26
CA MET A 335 -19.97 -11.61 0.36
C MET A 335 -19.60 -12.44 -0.80
N ALA A 336 -18.53 -12.14 -1.53
CA ALA A 336 -17.81 -12.98 -2.48
C ALA A 336 -17.32 -14.34 -1.96
N VAL A 337 -18.03 -15.00 -1.04
CA VAL A 337 -18.38 -16.42 -1.10
C VAL A 337 -19.85 -16.81 -0.76
N VAL A 338 -20.79 -16.00 -0.24
CA VAL A 338 -22.18 -16.37 0.20
C VAL A 338 -23.42 -16.06 -0.68
N GLU A 339 -23.38 -15.22 -1.73
CA GLU A 339 -24.37 -15.18 -2.85
C GLU A 339 -24.98 -16.54 -3.10
N ALA A 340 -24.28 -17.31 -3.89
CA ALA A 340 -23.58 -18.43 -3.35
C ALA A 340 -24.47 -19.40 -2.53
N ALA A 341 -24.15 -19.86 -1.30
CA ALA A 341 -24.33 -21.27 -0.87
C ALA A 341 -25.68 -21.88 -1.25
N ARG A 342 -26.65 -21.04 -1.01
CA ARG A 342 -27.97 -20.90 -1.61
C ARG A 342 -28.17 -21.64 -2.96
N ASN A 343 -27.42 -21.41 -4.06
CA ASN A 343 -27.73 -21.99 -5.39
C ASN A 343 -26.64 -22.81 -6.17
N LEU A 344 -25.42 -23.08 -5.68
CA LEU A 344 -24.52 -24.17 -6.19
C LEU A 344 -24.72 -25.35 -5.23
N CYS A 345 -24.71 -25.05 -3.92
CA CYS A 345 -24.68 -26.04 -2.84
C CYS A 345 -26.07 -26.40 -2.33
N GLY A 346 -27.08 -25.55 -2.58
CA GLY A 346 -28.41 -25.67 -1.99
C GLY A 346 -28.46 -25.28 -0.50
N ILE A 347 -27.44 -24.60 0.01
CA ILE A 347 -27.32 -24.21 1.43
C ILE A 347 -27.94 -22.81 1.62
N GLU A 348 -29.25 -22.71 1.44
CA GLU A 348 -30.02 -21.44 1.38
C GLU A 348 -29.80 -20.48 2.58
N GLU A 349 -29.52 -21.00 3.77
CA GLU A 349 -29.40 -20.21 5.01
C GLU A 349 -27.98 -19.66 5.30
N ALA A 350 -27.00 -19.92 4.43
CA ALA A 350 -25.63 -19.44 4.64
C ALA A 350 -25.59 -17.90 4.69
N ASN A 351 -25.13 -17.33 5.82
CA ASN A 351 -25.27 -15.89 6.06
C ASN A 351 -24.11 -15.26 6.86
N SER A 352 -24.34 -14.76 8.09
CA SER A 352 -23.35 -13.95 8.83
C SER A 352 -23.60 -13.73 10.33
N THR A 353 -22.73 -14.24 11.22
CA THR A 353 -22.64 -13.88 12.65
C THR A 353 -22.06 -12.51 12.92
N GLU A 354 -21.37 -11.90 11.95
CA GLU A 354 -21.10 -10.47 11.95
C GLU A 354 -22.42 -9.66 11.78
N PHE A 355 -23.50 -10.30 11.29
CA PHE A 355 -24.85 -9.73 11.15
C PHE A 355 -25.89 -10.38 12.07
N GLY A 356 -25.51 -11.36 12.89
CA GLY A 356 -26.37 -12.06 13.85
C GLY A 356 -26.40 -13.58 13.71
N PRO A 357 -27.00 -14.31 14.67
CA PRO A 357 -26.99 -15.77 14.67
C PRO A 357 -27.59 -16.38 13.40
N THR A 358 -26.87 -17.30 12.76
CA THR A 358 -27.35 -18.14 11.64
C THR A 358 -27.07 -19.61 11.96
N SER A 359 -27.93 -20.50 11.43
CA SER A 359 -27.78 -21.96 11.47
C SER A 359 -26.78 -22.50 10.43
N ALA A 360 -26.39 -21.70 9.43
CA ALA A 360 -25.31 -22.02 8.50
C ALA A 360 -24.22 -20.93 8.53
N PRO A 361 -23.33 -20.96 9.55
CA PRO A 361 -22.24 -19.99 9.64
C PRO A 361 -21.13 -20.21 8.61
N VAL A 362 -20.48 -19.12 8.22
CA VAL A 362 -19.53 -18.99 7.09
C VAL A 362 -18.65 -17.70 7.21
N VAL A 363 -17.47 -17.69 7.86
CA VAL A 363 -16.49 -16.56 8.16
C VAL A 363 -16.73 -15.75 9.49
N GLY A 364 -16.27 -14.52 9.85
CA GLY A 364 -16.69 -13.79 11.13
C GLY A 364 -15.70 -13.06 12.11
N LEU A 365 -15.82 -13.25 13.44
CA LEU A 365 -15.24 -12.37 14.51
C LEU A 365 -14.26 -13.01 15.56
N MET A 366 -13.29 -12.21 16.09
CA MET A 366 -11.91 -12.64 16.46
C MET A 366 -11.45 -12.66 17.96
N THR A 367 -12.30 -12.58 18.98
CA THR A 367 -11.89 -11.84 20.23
C THR A 367 -11.44 -12.58 21.50
N GLU A 368 -11.33 -13.91 21.59
CA GLU A 368 -10.97 -14.57 22.88
C GLU A 368 -9.78 -15.55 22.80
N TRP A 369 -8.51 -15.08 22.77
CA TRP A 369 -7.32 -15.97 22.72
C TRP A 369 -6.64 -16.20 24.07
N LEU A 370 -6.15 -17.43 24.26
CA LEU A 370 -5.13 -17.79 25.24
C LEU A 370 -4.12 -18.70 24.55
N ARG A 371 -2.93 -18.17 24.26
CA ARG A 371 -1.75 -19.01 24.02
C ARG A 371 -1.05 -19.21 25.36
N GLY A 372 -0.91 -20.47 25.81
CA GLY A 372 0.05 -20.83 26.87
C GLY A 372 -0.28 -20.42 28.31
N ASN A 373 -1.53 -20.55 28.77
CA ASN A 373 -1.94 -20.43 30.19
C ASN A 373 -1.65 -19.10 30.93
N ALA A 374 -1.07 -18.09 30.28
CA ALA A 374 -0.86 -16.75 30.84
C ALA A 374 -1.51 -15.70 29.91
N LEU A 375 -2.46 -14.92 30.45
CA LEU A 375 -3.22 -13.94 29.68
C LEU A 375 -2.43 -12.62 29.55
N GLU A 376 -1.53 -12.52 28.56
CA GLU A 376 -0.79 -11.27 28.30
C GLU A 376 -1.71 -10.23 27.64
N LYS A 377 -2.31 -9.34 28.45
CA LYS A 377 -3.12 -8.23 27.96
C LYS A 377 -2.26 -7.10 27.38
N ARG A 378 -2.24 -6.98 26.06
CA ARG A 378 -1.81 -5.74 25.37
C ARG A 378 -3.06 -4.93 24.96
N ARG A 379 -2.99 -3.61 25.14
CA ARG A 379 -4.02 -2.65 24.69
C ARG A 379 -3.71 -2.19 23.26
N ALA A 380 -4.74 -1.70 22.55
CA ALA A 380 -4.64 -1.22 21.17
C ALA A 380 -5.55 0.01 21.00
N ASP A 381 -4.94 1.18 20.81
CA ASP A 381 -5.56 2.50 20.61
C ASP A 381 -4.81 3.25 19.45
N GLY A 382 -5.53 4.00 18.57
CA GLY A 382 -5.02 4.92 17.51
C GLY A 382 -4.84 4.35 16.06
N ASP A 383 -4.72 5.12 14.94
CA ASP A 383 -4.95 6.57 14.58
C ASP A 383 -5.06 6.87 13.01
N LEU A 384 -5.03 8.14 12.49
CA LEU A 384 -5.19 8.62 11.04
C LEU A 384 -4.64 10.08 10.71
N GLY A 385 -4.27 10.46 9.43
CA GLY A 385 -3.45 11.67 8.99
C GLY A 385 -3.53 12.19 7.48
N GLY A 386 -2.42 12.70 6.85
CA GLY A 386 -2.29 13.60 5.64
C GLY A 386 -0.96 13.60 4.76
N THR A 387 -0.71 14.57 3.82
CA THR A 387 0.14 14.38 2.58
C THR A 387 1.16 15.50 2.09
N MET A 388 1.59 15.54 0.79
CA MET A 388 2.73 16.36 0.25
C MET A 388 2.30 17.51 -0.72
N ARG A 389 1.84 18.63 -0.16
CA ARG A 389 1.86 20.05 -0.64
C ARG A 389 1.46 20.96 0.50
N ASP A 390 0.50 20.43 1.22
CA ASP A 390 0.24 20.49 2.64
C ASP A 390 1.50 20.82 3.46
N ILE A 391 1.29 21.40 4.65
CA ILE A 391 2.33 21.90 5.58
C ILE A 391 3.35 20.82 5.97
N GLU A 392 2.94 19.60 5.71
CA GLU A 392 3.37 18.30 6.13
C GLU A 392 4.55 17.83 5.25
N GLY A 393 4.47 17.98 3.93
CA GLY A 393 5.46 17.44 2.97
C GLY A 393 6.83 18.14 2.88
N LEU A 394 7.03 19.20 3.65
CA LEU A 394 8.08 20.20 3.45
C LEU A 394 8.87 20.47 4.78
N PRO A 395 8.86 19.58 5.78
CA PRO A 395 10.14 19.30 6.45
C PRO A 395 11.01 18.27 5.71
N PHE A 396 10.44 17.45 4.81
CA PHE A 396 11.14 16.30 4.21
C PHE A 396 12.27 16.67 3.25
N LEU A 397 12.11 17.78 2.56
CA LEU A 397 13.12 18.23 1.61
C LEU A 397 14.10 19.20 2.31
N GLU A 398 14.02 19.34 3.64
CA GLU A 398 15.07 19.85 4.53
C GLU A 398 15.90 18.66 5.02
N ALA A 399 15.47 17.44 4.64
CA ALA A 399 15.89 16.13 5.19
C ALA A 399 17.00 15.13 4.34
N ILE A 400 16.70 15.87 3.16
CA ILE A 400 17.43 16.40 1.94
C ILE A 400 18.49 17.51 2.27
N ARG A 401 18.42 18.29 3.36
CA ARG A 401 19.47 19.27 3.74
C ARG A 401 20.49 18.79 4.75
N GLN A 402 20.15 18.63 6.04
CA GLN A 402 21.12 18.52 7.15
C GLN A 402 22.29 17.53 6.94
N LEU A 403 22.00 16.37 6.37
CA LEU A 403 22.91 15.41 5.77
C LEU A 403 24.07 15.98 4.92
N GLY A 404 23.88 17.06 4.15
CA GLY A 404 24.81 17.51 3.09
C GLY A 404 26.10 18.23 3.53
N ASN A 405 26.11 18.94 4.67
CA ASN A 405 27.34 19.42 5.33
C ASN A 405 27.71 18.53 6.53
N GLU A 406 26.75 17.86 7.15
CA GLU A 406 27.02 17.00 8.30
C GLU A 406 27.77 15.72 7.85
N LEU A 407 27.49 15.22 6.64
CA LEU A 407 28.37 14.28 5.97
C LEU A 407 29.64 14.96 5.40
N PRO A 408 30.76 14.23 5.38
CA PRO A 408 31.94 14.66 4.64
C PRO A 408 31.65 14.83 3.15
N ARG A 409 32.43 15.68 2.48
CA ARG A 409 32.36 15.82 1.02
C ARG A 409 32.46 14.46 0.33
N ARG A 410 31.66 14.28 -0.73
CA ARG A 410 31.53 13.01 -1.48
C ARG A 410 30.97 11.83 -0.67
N HIS A 411 30.27 12.06 0.43
CA HIS A 411 29.54 11.00 1.14
C HIS A 411 28.02 11.14 0.97
N ALA A 412 27.50 12.36 0.84
CA ALA A 412 26.14 12.58 0.36
C ALA A 412 26.13 12.59 -1.18
N ILE A 413 25.09 11.97 -1.75
CA ILE A 413 24.86 11.84 -3.19
C ILE A 413 23.35 11.94 -3.42
N TYR A 414 22.99 12.56 -4.53
CA TYR A 414 21.65 13.08 -4.77
C TYR A 414 21.56 13.52 -6.28
N ILE A 415 20.51 13.30 -7.08
CA ILE A 415 20.59 13.51 -8.57
C ILE A 415 19.35 14.15 -9.21
N HIS A 416 19.50 15.29 -9.88
CA HIS A 416 18.37 16.17 -10.24
C HIS A 416 17.38 15.48 -11.14
N LEU A 417 16.11 15.71 -10.86
CA LEU A 417 15.02 15.04 -11.50
C LEU A 417 13.91 15.88 -12.17
N THR A 418 14.32 16.91 -12.87
CA THR A 418 13.47 17.68 -13.77
C THR A 418 12.63 16.83 -14.75
N LEU A 419 11.35 17.16 -14.94
CA LEU A 419 10.70 16.85 -16.22
C LEU A 419 11.31 17.78 -17.29
N LEU A 420 11.86 17.23 -18.40
CA LEU A 420 12.37 18.00 -19.54
C LEU A 420 11.37 17.89 -20.71
N PRO A 421 10.24 18.63 -20.69
CA PRO A 421 9.14 18.39 -21.59
C PRO A 421 9.45 18.80 -23.03
N PHE A 422 9.14 17.92 -23.97
CA PHE A 422 8.90 18.30 -25.35
C PHE A 422 7.55 19.03 -25.46
N ILE A 423 7.51 20.17 -26.13
CA ILE A 423 6.26 20.91 -26.37
C ILE A 423 5.94 20.85 -27.87
N PRO A 424 5.01 19.97 -28.32
CA PRO A 424 4.74 19.73 -29.74
C PRO A 424 4.38 20.98 -30.54
N SER A 425 3.66 21.93 -29.94
CA SER A 425 3.30 23.22 -30.55
C SER A 425 4.47 24.18 -30.75
N SER A 426 5.69 23.83 -30.30
CA SER A 426 6.91 24.61 -30.49
C SER A 426 8.11 23.82 -31.03
N GLY A 427 7.99 22.49 -31.18
CA GLY A 427 9.00 21.64 -31.83
C GLY A 427 10.33 21.42 -31.07
N GLU A 428 10.51 21.96 -29.86
CA GLU A 428 11.75 21.85 -29.08
C GLU A 428 11.52 21.32 -27.65
N LEU A 429 12.57 20.73 -27.06
CA LEU A 429 12.65 20.44 -25.63
C LEU A 429 12.84 21.74 -24.85
N LYS A 430 12.04 21.96 -23.80
CA LYS A 430 12.20 23.14 -22.95
C LYS A 430 13.14 22.83 -21.80
N THR A 431 14.36 23.36 -21.89
CA THR A 431 15.36 23.34 -20.79
C THR A 431 14.99 24.23 -19.60
N LYS A 432 13.95 25.07 -19.72
CA LYS A 432 13.62 26.08 -18.71
C LYS A 432 13.03 25.53 -17.41
N PRO A 433 12.13 24.53 -17.36
CA PRO A 433 11.73 23.88 -16.11
C PRO A 433 12.92 23.27 -15.37
N THR A 434 13.89 22.67 -16.10
CA THR A 434 15.16 22.22 -15.51
C THR A 434 16.01 23.37 -14.96
N GLN A 435 16.10 24.47 -15.69
CA GLN A 435 16.86 25.63 -15.23
C GLN A 435 16.14 26.36 -14.08
N HIS A 436 14.82 26.27 -13.97
CA HIS A 436 14.03 26.84 -12.88
C HIS A 436 14.14 26.00 -11.62
N SER A 437 13.85 24.70 -11.70
CA SER A 437 14.15 23.73 -10.65
C SER A 437 15.56 23.88 -10.11
N VAL A 438 16.58 23.84 -10.97
CA VAL A 438 17.98 24.05 -10.55
C VAL A 438 18.24 25.48 -10.03
N LYS A 439 17.57 26.51 -10.53
CA LYS A 439 17.78 27.87 -10.03
C LYS A 439 17.16 28.07 -8.66
N GLU A 440 15.93 27.59 -8.45
CA GLU A 440 15.32 27.53 -7.14
C GLU A 440 16.24 26.71 -6.22
N LEU A 441 16.67 25.50 -6.63
CA LEU A 441 17.63 24.64 -5.90
C LEU A 441 18.80 25.46 -5.37
N ARG A 442 19.41 26.25 -6.25
CA ARG A 442 20.59 27.05 -5.91
C ARG A 442 20.28 28.34 -5.17
N SER A 443 19.10 28.95 -5.34
CA SER A 443 18.65 30.05 -4.46
C SER A 443 18.35 29.58 -3.05
N ILE A 444 18.28 28.26 -2.88
CA ILE A 444 18.19 27.58 -1.61
C ILE A 444 19.39 26.67 -1.27
N GLY A 445 20.46 26.77 -2.06
CA GLY A 445 21.74 26.15 -1.77
C GLY A 445 21.91 24.70 -2.20
N ILE A 446 20.90 23.99 -2.73
CA ILE A 446 21.17 22.79 -3.54
C ILE A 446 21.98 23.19 -4.76
N GLN A 447 23.21 22.70 -4.83
CA GLN A 447 23.93 22.60 -6.09
C GLN A 447 23.75 21.16 -6.59
N PRO A 448 23.03 20.95 -7.71
CA PRO A 448 23.13 19.70 -8.43
C PRO A 448 24.57 19.40 -8.83
N ASP A 449 24.92 18.13 -8.89
CA ASP A 449 26.08 17.66 -9.66
C ASP A 449 25.61 16.92 -10.91
N ILE A 450 24.68 15.95 -10.76
CA ILE A 450 24.05 15.26 -11.89
C ILE A 450 22.66 15.83 -12.19
N LEU A 451 22.38 16.11 -13.48
CA LEU A 451 21.05 16.35 -14.03
C LEU A 451 20.58 15.18 -14.89
N LEU A 452 20.04 14.17 -14.24
CA LEU A 452 19.15 13.21 -14.89
C LEU A 452 17.99 14.03 -15.51
N CYS A 453 17.44 13.66 -16.68
CA CYS A 453 16.45 14.48 -17.41
C CYS A 453 15.32 13.63 -18.06
N ARG A 454 14.04 13.79 -17.67
CA ARG A 454 12.95 12.96 -18.26
C ARG A 454 12.71 13.41 -19.66
N THR A 455 12.66 12.48 -20.59
CA THR A 455 12.20 12.82 -21.92
C THR A 455 11.69 11.59 -22.67
N ASP A 456 10.73 11.83 -23.56
CA ASP A 456 10.18 10.85 -24.47
C ASP A 456 11.08 10.64 -25.71
N ARG A 457 12.25 11.31 -25.78
CA ARG A 457 13.12 11.42 -26.97
C ARG A 457 14.54 11.88 -26.64
N GLY A 458 15.47 11.72 -27.57
CA GLY A 458 16.86 12.20 -27.40
C GLY A 458 17.02 13.68 -27.05
N ILE A 459 17.87 14.00 -26.07
CA ILE A 459 18.26 15.37 -25.69
C ILE A 459 19.35 15.88 -26.66
N PRO A 460 19.09 16.91 -27.49
CA PRO A 460 20.10 17.47 -28.37
C PRO A 460 21.24 18.11 -27.60
N ARG A 461 22.43 18.14 -28.21
CA ARG A 461 23.65 18.55 -27.52
C ARG A 461 23.65 20.01 -27.06
N ASP A 462 23.10 20.93 -27.86
CA ASP A 462 23.06 22.34 -27.49
C ASP A 462 22.15 22.57 -26.27
N GLU A 463 21.02 21.87 -26.18
CA GLU A 463 20.17 21.81 -24.99
C GLU A 463 20.89 21.17 -23.79
N ARG A 464 21.58 20.04 -23.97
CA ARG A 464 22.37 19.37 -22.90
C ARG A 464 23.46 20.30 -22.34
N ARG A 465 24.17 21.03 -23.21
CA ARG A 465 25.20 22.02 -22.86
C ARG A 465 24.62 23.29 -22.20
N LYS A 466 23.46 23.74 -22.67
CA LYS A 466 22.69 24.88 -22.13
C LYS A 466 22.09 24.56 -20.75
N LEU A 467 21.76 23.29 -20.48
CA LEU A 467 21.47 22.81 -19.13
C LEU A 467 22.74 22.93 -18.26
N SER A 468 23.83 22.27 -18.66
CA SER A 468 25.12 22.32 -17.95
C SER A 468 25.54 23.73 -17.53
N LEU A 469 25.52 24.69 -18.47
CA LEU A 469 25.97 26.07 -18.21
C LEU A 469 25.06 26.88 -17.27
N PHE A 470 23.74 26.73 -17.35
CA PHE A 470 22.81 27.49 -16.50
C PHE A 470 22.59 26.84 -15.13
N CYS A 471 22.62 25.51 -15.09
CA CYS A 471 22.47 24.70 -13.88
C CYS A 471 23.77 24.56 -13.08
N ASN A 472 24.92 24.88 -13.70
CA ASN A 472 26.27 24.77 -13.13
C ASN A 472 26.68 23.31 -12.83
N VAL A 473 26.50 22.43 -13.82
CA VAL A 473 26.93 21.02 -13.79
C VAL A 473 27.84 20.68 -14.98
N ARG A 474 28.43 19.48 -15.02
CA ARG A 474 29.16 18.99 -16.21
C ARG A 474 28.20 18.65 -17.35
N GLU A 475 28.64 18.77 -18.61
CA GLU A 475 27.83 18.37 -19.80
C GLU A 475 27.55 16.85 -19.83
N SER A 476 28.48 16.05 -19.30
CA SER A 476 28.34 14.60 -19.10
C SER A 476 27.40 14.25 -17.96
N ALA A 477 27.36 15.06 -16.90
CA ALA A 477 26.44 14.91 -15.77
C ALA A 477 24.98 15.20 -16.14
N VAL A 478 24.68 15.66 -17.36
CA VAL A 478 23.30 15.79 -17.85
C VAL A 478 22.91 14.48 -18.54
N ILE A 479 22.30 13.58 -17.78
CA ILE A 479 21.96 12.19 -18.16
C ILE A 479 20.54 12.12 -18.73
N GLU A 480 20.31 11.36 -19.79
CA GLU A 480 18.97 11.19 -20.35
C GLU A 480 18.18 10.04 -19.69
N ALA A 481 17.10 10.39 -18.99
CA ALA A 481 16.14 9.42 -18.46
C ALA A 481 15.00 9.24 -19.47
N ARG A 482 15.23 8.35 -20.46
CA ARG A 482 14.23 8.07 -21.49
C ARG A 482 13.17 7.07 -21.00
N ASP A 483 11.92 7.32 -21.36
CA ASP A 483 10.81 6.42 -21.07
C ASP A 483 10.98 5.02 -21.75
N VAL A 484 10.56 3.94 -21.09
CA VAL A 484 10.78 2.53 -21.53
C VAL A 484 9.54 1.63 -21.38
N ASP A 485 9.49 0.55 -22.17
CA ASP A 485 8.36 -0.38 -22.30
C ASP A 485 8.01 -1.14 -21.01
N ASN A 486 8.99 -1.71 -20.32
CA ASN A 486 8.82 -2.47 -19.09
C ASN A 486 9.75 -1.93 -17.98
N ILE A 487 9.39 -2.10 -16.70
CA ILE A 487 10.12 -1.42 -15.62
C ILE A 487 11.56 -1.89 -15.42
N TYR A 488 11.89 -3.08 -15.91
CA TYR A 488 13.22 -3.69 -15.77
C TYR A 488 14.22 -3.19 -16.83
N ALA A 489 13.77 -2.39 -17.82
CA ALA A 489 14.63 -1.81 -18.86
C ALA A 489 15.37 -0.55 -18.41
N VAL A 490 14.94 0.06 -17.30
CA VAL A 490 15.48 1.33 -16.80
C VAL A 490 16.99 1.29 -16.50
N PRO A 491 17.53 0.33 -15.72
CA PRO A 491 18.95 0.35 -15.37
C PRO A 491 19.90 0.13 -16.55
N GLU A 492 19.44 -0.51 -17.63
CA GLU A 492 20.21 -0.60 -18.87
C GLU A 492 20.26 0.73 -19.63
N ALA A 493 19.14 1.47 -19.65
CA ALA A 493 19.07 2.77 -20.31
C ALA A 493 19.97 3.80 -19.61
N TYR A 494 19.96 3.86 -18.27
CA TYR A 494 20.72 4.87 -17.53
C TYR A 494 22.23 4.57 -17.50
N HIS A 495 22.61 3.29 -17.53
CA HIS A 495 24.02 2.91 -17.73
C HIS A 495 24.53 3.27 -19.14
N ALA A 496 23.70 3.12 -20.18
CA ALA A 496 24.07 3.50 -21.53
C ALA A 496 24.32 5.02 -21.69
N GLU A 497 23.69 5.85 -20.85
CA GLU A 497 23.95 7.29 -20.76
C GLU A 497 25.04 7.67 -19.72
N GLY A 498 25.55 6.70 -18.95
CA GLY A 498 26.68 6.88 -18.03
C GLY A 498 26.33 7.36 -16.62
N LEU A 499 25.09 7.16 -16.14
CA LEU A 499 24.67 7.57 -14.79
C LEU A 499 25.59 6.99 -13.70
N ASP A 500 25.89 5.70 -13.78
CA ASP A 500 26.79 4.99 -12.87
C ASP A 500 28.21 5.58 -12.88
N SER A 501 28.69 6.02 -14.05
CA SER A 501 30.01 6.62 -14.17
C SER A 501 30.08 7.99 -13.49
N GLU A 502 29.07 8.84 -13.68
CA GLU A 502 28.99 10.15 -12.99
C GLU A 502 28.73 10.00 -11.47
N LEU A 503 27.93 9.02 -11.05
CA LEU A 503 27.72 8.67 -9.64
C LEU A 503 29.04 8.29 -8.95
N LEU A 504 29.82 7.39 -9.55
CA LEU A 504 31.10 6.95 -9.03
C LEU A 504 32.10 8.11 -8.97
N ASP A 505 32.15 8.96 -10.00
CA ASP A 505 33.00 10.15 -10.05
C ASP A 505 32.65 11.18 -8.95
N ALA A 506 31.36 11.35 -8.66
CA ALA A 506 30.85 12.23 -7.60
C ALA A 506 31.19 11.71 -6.18
N PHE A 507 31.03 10.41 -5.92
CA PHE A 507 31.58 9.76 -4.72
C PHE A 507 33.13 9.75 -4.70
N GLY A 508 33.78 9.91 -5.87
CA GLY A 508 35.23 9.79 -6.01
C GLY A 508 35.74 8.35 -6.00
N ILE A 509 34.86 7.38 -6.28
CA ILE A 509 35.17 5.96 -6.37
C ILE A 509 35.69 5.66 -7.77
N VAL A 510 36.90 5.11 -7.88
CA VAL A 510 37.41 4.61 -9.17
C VAL A 510 36.78 3.24 -9.44
N PRO A 511 36.01 3.04 -10.54
CA PRO A 511 35.47 1.74 -10.88
C PRO A 511 36.58 0.73 -11.13
N THR A 512 36.59 -0.35 -10.34
CA THR A 512 37.41 -1.54 -10.58
C THR A 512 36.72 -2.57 -11.48
N GLN A 513 35.42 -2.41 -11.72
CA GLN A 513 34.53 -3.31 -12.44
C GLN A 513 33.41 -2.51 -13.13
N THR A 514 32.87 -3.02 -14.24
CA THR A 514 31.65 -2.50 -14.89
C THR A 514 30.39 -3.03 -14.16
N PRO A 515 29.25 -2.30 -14.15
CA PRO A 515 28.02 -2.80 -13.52
C PRO A 515 27.44 -4.07 -14.18
N GLU A 516 27.07 -5.06 -13.35
CA GLU A 516 26.42 -6.29 -13.81
C GLU A 516 24.92 -6.08 -14.10
N LEU A 517 24.59 -5.79 -15.36
CA LEU A 517 23.20 -5.60 -15.81
C LEU A 517 22.49 -6.88 -16.27
N ASP A 518 23.18 -8.03 -16.29
CA ASP A 518 22.64 -9.25 -16.90
C ASP A 518 21.40 -9.79 -16.19
N ARG A 519 21.21 -9.47 -14.91
CA ARG A 519 19.96 -9.78 -14.16
C ARG A 519 18.78 -8.92 -14.64
N TRP A 520 19.02 -7.68 -15.03
CA TRP A 520 18.01 -6.79 -15.63
C TRP A 520 17.71 -7.22 -17.06
N ARG A 521 18.75 -7.50 -17.87
CA ARG A 521 18.63 -8.07 -19.23
C ARG A 521 17.78 -9.33 -19.26
N LEU A 522 18.02 -10.24 -18.33
CA LEU A 522 17.28 -11.49 -18.24
C LEU A 522 15.80 -11.27 -17.92
N ILE A 523 15.45 -10.33 -17.03
CA ILE A 523 14.04 -10.01 -16.80
C ILE A 523 13.45 -9.27 -18.02
N ASN A 524 14.18 -8.36 -18.66
CA ASN A 524 13.77 -7.72 -19.92
C ASN A 524 13.47 -8.72 -21.03
N GLU A 525 14.35 -9.72 -21.22
CA GLU A 525 14.18 -10.80 -22.20
C GLU A 525 12.89 -11.57 -21.93
N ARG A 526 12.68 -12.03 -20.68
CA ARG A 526 11.53 -12.83 -20.27
C ARG A 526 10.20 -12.07 -20.28
N VAL A 527 10.21 -10.77 -19.97
CA VAL A 527 9.02 -9.93 -19.95
C VAL A 527 8.61 -9.50 -21.37
N ARG A 528 9.58 -9.26 -22.26
CA ARG A 528 9.34 -8.94 -23.68
C ARG A 528 9.01 -10.19 -24.52
N ASN A 529 9.61 -11.34 -24.18
CA ASN A 529 9.52 -12.59 -24.95
C ASN A 529 9.10 -13.78 -24.04
N PRO A 530 7.90 -13.76 -23.46
CA PRO A 530 7.40 -14.91 -22.69
C PRO A 530 7.23 -16.13 -23.62
N GLU A 531 7.62 -17.31 -23.16
CA GLU A 531 7.56 -18.57 -23.91
C GLU A 531 6.13 -19.16 -23.97
N GLY A 532 5.20 -18.60 -23.21
CA GLY A 532 3.80 -18.97 -23.18
C GLY A 532 2.98 -18.11 -22.21
N ALA A 533 1.75 -18.52 -21.94
CA ALA A 533 0.89 -17.89 -20.96
C ALA A 533 0.09 -18.94 -20.18
N VAL A 534 -0.25 -18.63 -18.93
CA VAL A 534 -1.10 -19.47 -18.06
C VAL A 534 -2.22 -18.62 -17.49
N THR A 535 -3.39 -19.20 -17.28
CA THR A 535 -4.52 -18.56 -16.61
C THR A 535 -4.62 -19.09 -15.18
N ILE A 536 -4.53 -18.20 -14.20
CA ILE A 536 -4.70 -18.54 -12.77
C ILE A 536 -5.97 -17.87 -12.29
N ALA A 537 -6.95 -18.66 -11.84
CA ALA A 537 -8.10 -18.18 -11.08
C ALA A 537 -7.62 -17.60 -9.74
N VAL A 538 -8.15 -16.44 -9.35
CA VAL A 538 -7.90 -15.86 -8.02
C VAL A 538 -9.23 -15.47 -7.37
N VAL A 539 -9.49 -16.06 -6.21
CA VAL A 539 -10.82 -16.48 -5.77
C VAL A 539 -11.18 -15.76 -4.46
N GLY A 540 -11.83 -14.58 -4.51
CA GLY A 540 -11.98 -13.74 -3.30
C GLY A 540 -12.95 -12.53 -3.26
N LYS A 541 -12.74 -11.62 -2.28
CA LYS A 541 -13.40 -10.33 -1.87
C LYS A 541 -12.95 -9.07 -2.68
N TYR A 542 -11.78 -8.50 -2.34
CA TYR A 542 -11.24 -7.18 -2.68
C TYR A 542 -9.77 -7.14 -3.22
N THR A 543 -9.34 -7.92 -4.24
CA THR A 543 -8.75 -7.26 -5.43
C THR A 543 -9.91 -6.64 -6.22
N GLY A 544 -11.16 -6.90 -5.80
CA GLY A 544 -12.34 -6.05 -5.88
C GLY A 544 -12.14 -4.70 -5.20
N LEU A 545 -10.90 -4.52 -4.75
CA LEU A 545 -10.20 -3.30 -4.59
C LEU A 545 -8.73 -3.71 -5.04
N LYS A 546 -8.27 -3.61 -6.33
CA LYS A 546 -7.09 -4.44 -6.85
C LYS A 546 -5.77 -4.26 -6.09
N ASP A 547 -5.55 -3.04 -5.66
CA ASP A 547 -4.39 -2.46 -5.03
C ASP A 547 -4.13 -2.99 -3.64
N ALA A 548 -5.19 -3.31 -2.89
CA ALA A 548 -5.01 -3.87 -1.55
C ALA A 548 -4.47 -5.32 -1.66
N TYR A 549 -4.54 -5.91 -2.85
CA TYR A 549 -3.81 -7.11 -3.26
C TYR A 549 -2.69 -6.81 -4.27
N LYS A 550 -2.14 -5.58 -4.31
CA LYS A 550 -0.99 -5.24 -5.15
C LYS A 550 0.15 -6.23 -4.95
N SER A 551 0.48 -6.52 -3.69
CA SER A 551 1.50 -7.49 -3.30
C SER A 551 1.24 -8.87 -3.92
N LEU A 552 -0.02 -9.31 -4.00
CA LEU A 552 -0.43 -10.58 -4.59
C LEU A 552 -0.29 -10.58 -6.12
N ILE A 553 -0.67 -9.48 -6.78
CA ILE A 553 -0.49 -9.28 -8.23
C ILE A 553 0.99 -9.31 -8.60
N GLU A 554 1.82 -8.53 -7.90
CA GLU A 554 3.26 -8.52 -8.14
C GLU A 554 3.87 -9.90 -7.83
N ALA A 555 3.44 -10.59 -6.77
CA ALA A 555 3.95 -11.92 -6.45
C ALA A 555 3.66 -12.97 -7.53
N LEU A 556 2.47 -12.95 -8.13
CA LEU A 556 2.11 -13.80 -9.27
C LEU A 556 2.88 -13.41 -10.54
N SER A 557 3.07 -12.11 -10.77
CA SER A 557 3.91 -11.59 -11.86
C SER A 557 5.38 -12.03 -11.74
N HIS A 558 5.95 -11.99 -10.53
CA HIS A 558 7.29 -12.52 -10.25
C HIS A 558 7.37 -14.02 -10.50
N GLY A 559 6.32 -14.79 -10.18
CA GLY A 559 6.22 -16.21 -10.54
C GLY A 559 6.18 -16.45 -12.06
N GLY A 560 5.49 -15.58 -12.81
CA GLY A 560 5.53 -15.56 -14.27
C GLY A 560 6.93 -15.30 -14.82
N ILE A 561 7.63 -14.30 -14.29
CA ILE A 561 9.02 -13.97 -14.64
C ILE A 561 9.97 -15.14 -14.31
N ALA A 562 9.78 -15.84 -13.18
CA ALA A 562 10.55 -17.03 -12.83
C ALA A 562 10.40 -18.14 -13.88
N ASN A 563 9.18 -18.37 -14.36
CA ASN A 563 8.80 -19.43 -15.30
C ASN A 563 8.79 -19.03 -16.77
N LYS A 564 9.19 -17.78 -17.11
CA LYS A 564 9.12 -17.19 -18.45
C LYS A 564 7.71 -17.14 -19.09
N VAL A 565 6.64 -17.15 -18.30
CA VAL A 565 5.26 -17.12 -18.83
C VAL A 565 4.51 -15.86 -18.43
N LYS A 566 3.63 -15.40 -19.32
CA LYS A 566 2.64 -14.38 -18.97
C LYS A 566 1.55 -15.01 -18.10
N VAL A 567 1.53 -14.67 -16.81
CA VAL A 567 0.45 -15.05 -15.91
C VAL A 567 -0.75 -14.14 -16.18
N ASN A 568 -1.76 -14.68 -16.85
CA ASN A 568 -3.09 -14.10 -16.92
C ASN A 568 -3.79 -14.42 -15.60
N LEU A 569 -4.33 -13.40 -14.95
CA LEU A 569 -5.10 -13.59 -13.73
C LEU A 569 -6.57 -13.51 -14.12
N ASP A 570 -7.21 -14.67 -14.15
CA ASP A 570 -8.66 -14.75 -14.13
C ASP A 570 -9.07 -14.50 -12.68
N TRP A 571 -9.90 -13.51 -12.46
CA TRP A 571 -10.33 -13.20 -11.12
C TRP A 571 -11.75 -13.69 -11.01
N ILE A 572 -12.03 -14.44 -9.94
CA ILE A 572 -13.34 -14.98 -9.68
C ILE A 572 -13.89 -14.48 -8.33
N GLU A 573 -15.09 -13.91 -8.39
CA GLU A 573 -15.92 -13.60 -7.21
C GLU A 573 -16.15 -14.93 -6.52
N SER A 574 -15.57 -15.21 -5.37
CA SER A 574 -15.64 -16.58 -4.87
C SER A 574 -17.07 -16.98 -4.43
N GLU A 575 -18.02 -16.03 -4.48
CA GLU A 575 -19.49 -16.19 -4.51
C GLU A 575 -19.98 -17.03 -5.67
N VAL A 576 -19.29 -16.90 -6.80
CA VAL A 576 -19.46 -17.75 -7.96
C VAL A 576 -19.52 -19.20 -7.50
N PHE A 577 -18.63 -19.55 -6.56
CA PHE A 577 -18.44 -20.90 -6.08
C PHE A 577 -19.38 -21.33 -4.97
N GLU A 578 -20.58 -20.76 -4.87
CA GLU A 578 -21.55 -21.37 -3.97
C GLU A 578 -23.06 -21.42 -4.39
N ARG A 579 -23.78 -20.95 -5.46
CA ARG A 579 -23.70 -20.34 -6.84
C ARG A 579 -24.41 -21.09 -8.05
N GLU A 580 -23.94 -22.25 -8.50
CA GLU A 580 -24.09 -22.85 -9.85
C GLU A 580 -23.38 -24.25 -9.89
N ASP A 581 -22.32 -24.48 -10.70
CA ASP A 581 -21.20 -25.41 -10.36
C ASP A 581 -19.84 -24.67 -10.49
N PRO A 582 -18.71 -25.02 -9.81
CA PRO A 582 -17.43 -24.35 -10.06
C PRO A 582 -16.83 -24.70 -11.43
N ALA A 583 -17.22 -25.85 -12.01
CA ALA A 583 -16.65 -26.34 -13.26
C ALA A 583 -16.73 -25.37 -14.44
N PRO A 584 -17.86 -24.69 -14.75
CA PRO A 584 -17.96 -23.76 -15.88
C PRO A 584 -17.07 -22.51 -15.78
N PHE A 585 -16.38 -22.32 -14.65
CA PHE A 585 -15.40 -21.26 -14.38
C PHE A 585 -14.00 -21.83 -14.23
N LEU A 586 -13.83 -22.95 -13.51
CA LEU A 586 -12.52 -23.49 -13.16
C LEU A 586 -11.98 -24.58 -14.12
N GLU A 587 -12.78 -25.11 -15.04
CA GLU A 587 -12.28 -26.05 -16.07
C GLU A 587 -11.38 -25.36 -17.12
N HIS A 588 -11.39 -24.03 -17.22
CA HIS A 588 -10.57 -23.28 -18.19
C HIS A 588 -9.28 -22.68 -17.62
N VAL A 589 -9.03 -22.81 -16.31
CA VAL A 589 -7.85 -22.26 -15.64
C VAL A 589 -6.81 -23.33 -15.35
N ASN A 590 -5.55 -22.92 -15.26
CA ASN A 590 -4.41 -23.79 -15.03
C ASN A 590 -3.95 -23.79 -13.55
N GLY A 591 -4.46 -22.87 -12.73
CA GLY A 591 -4.27 -22.85 -11.29
C GLY A 591 -5.34 -22.00 -10.58
N ILE A 592 -5.48 -22.19 -9.28
CA ILE A 592 -6.52 -21.60 -8.42
C ILE A 592 -5.85 -21.04 -7.16
N LEU A 593 -5.95 -19.75 -6.90
CA LEU A 593 -5.43 -19.12 -5.70
C LEU A 593 -6.57 -18.57 -4.86
N VAL A 594 -6.64 -18.97 -3.60
CA VAL A 594 -7.59 -18.45 -2.61
C VAL A 594 -6.83 -17.59 -1.60
N PRO A 595 -7.00 -16.27 -1.60
CA PRO A 595 -6.19 -15.38 -0.78
C PRO A 595 -6.80 -15.08 0.62
N GLY A 596 -6.45 -13.97 1.29
CA GLY A 596 -6.81 -13.69 2.71
C GLY A 596 -8.12 -12.91 3.01
N GLY A 597 -8.58 -12.90 4.28
CA GLY A 597 -9.86 -12.30 4.72
C GLY A 597 -10.11 -12.33 6.25
N PHE A 598 -11.28 -11.83 6.67
CA PHE A 598 -11.91 -11.85 8.02
C PHE A 598 -13.43 -11.96 7.83
N GLY A 599 -14.28 -11.79 8.88
CA GLY A 599 -15.65 -11.22 8.86
C GLY A 599 -16.76 -12.13 8.30
N GLN A 600 -18.01 -12.11 8.77
CA GLN A 600 -18.92 -13.21 8.44
C GLN A 600 -19.67 -12.94 7.15
N ARG A 601 -19.29 -13.68 6.12
CA ARG A 601 -20.17 -14.38 5.19
C ARG A 601 -19.32 -15.31 4.29
N GLY A 602 -19.89 -16.33 3.68
CA GLY A 602 -19.22 -17.10 2.62
C GLY A 602 -17.88 -17.77 2.99
N ALA A 603 -17.94 -19.06 3.31
CA ALA A 603 -16.82 -19.96 3.51
C ALA A 603 -16.81 -21.07 2.44
N GLU A 604 -17.99 -21.66 2.19
CA GLU A 604 -18.30 -22.87 1.41
C GLU A 604 -17.89 -22.82 -0.06
N GLY A 605 -17.63 -21.63 -0.63
CA GLY A 605 -17.20 -21.44 -2.02
C GLY A 605 -15.70 -21.27 -2.20
N LYS A 606 -14.99 -20.88 -1.14
CA LYS A 606 -13.53 -21.10 -1.07
C LYS A 606 -13.24 -22.56 -0.76
N ILE A 607 -14.07 -23.13 0.10
CA ILE A 607 -14.23 -24.55 0.31
C ILE A 607 -14.55 -25.24 -1.03
N ARG A 608 -15.49 -24.78 -1.87
CA ARG A 608 -15.75 -25.42 -3.17
C ARG A 608 -14.74 -25.13 -4.26
N ALA A 609 -14.01 -24.02 -4.21
CA ALA A 609 -12.82 -23.83 -5.04
C ALA A 609 -11.68 -24.80 -4.62
N ALA A 610 -11.48 -25.00 -3.30
CA ALA A 610 -10.58 -26.02 -2.77
C ALA A 610 -11.05 -27.45 -3.14
N GLN A 611 -12.35 -27.73 -3.05
CA GLN A 611 -12.94 -29.01 -3.43
C GLN A 611 -12.74 -29.28 -4.92
N PHE A 612 -13.13 -28.33 -5.78
CA PHE A 612 -12.96 -28.46 -7.22
C PHE A 612 -11.49 -28.66 -7.60
N ALA A 613 -10.59 -27.87 -7.02
CA ALA A 613 -9.16 -28.02 -7.23
C ALA A 613 -8.69 -29.43 -6.84
N ARG A 614 -8.99 -29.86 -5.61
CA ARG A 614 -8.68 -31.18 -5.06
C ARG A 614 -9.22 -32.33 -5.93
N GLU A 615 -10.45 -32.22 -6.42
CA GLU A 615 -11.16 -33.29 -7.15
C GLU A 615 -10.81 -33.33 -8.64
N ARG A 616 -10.61 -32.18 -9.28
CA ARG A 616 -10.16 -32.08 -10.69
C ARG A 616 -8.64 -32.00 -10.84
N ARG A 617 -7.90 -32.04 -9.73
CA ARG A 617 -6.43 -32.02 -9.62
C ARG A 617 -5.77 -30.73 -10.14
N VAL A 618 -6.50 -29.62 -10.16
CA VAL A 618 -6.01 -28.31 -10.63
C VAL A 618 -5.16 -27.64 -9.53
N PRO A 619 -3.96 -27.11 -9.82
CA PRO A 619 -3.10 -26.45 -8.84
C PRO A 619 -3.83 -25.48 -7.90
N TYR A 620 -3.62 -25.58 -6.57
CA TYR A 620 -4.31 -24.77 -5.55
C TYR A 620 -3.37 -24.06 -4.57
N PHE A 621 -3.53 -22.74 -4.38
CA PHE A 621 -2.79 -21.96 -3.39
C PHE A 621 -3.72 -21.19 -2.43
N GLY A 622 -3.87 -21.65 -1.19
CA GLY A 622 -4.55 -20.92 -0.11
C GLY A 622 -3.60 -19.98 0.65
N ILE A 623 -4.03 -18.75 0.98
CA ILE A 623 -3.25 -17.77 1.77
C ILE A 623 -4.12 -17.23 2.90
N CYS A 624 -3.64 -17.29 4.14
CA CYS A 624 -4.33 -16.93 5.37
C CYS A 624 -5.73 -17.57 5.44
N PHE A 625 -6.75 -16.84 5.02
CA PHE A 625 -8.13 -17.30 4.99
C PHE A 625 -8.37 -18.43 3.99
N GLY A 626 -7.62 -18.48 2.88
CA GLY A 626 -7.71 -19.59 1.92
C GLY A 626 -7.26 -20.94 2.49
N MET A 627 -6.21 -20.96 3.31
CA MET A 627 -5.80 -22.17 4.02
C MET A 627 -6.92 -22.68 4.93
N GLN A 628 -7.50 -21.79 5.73
CA GLN A 628 -8.56 -22.12 6.67
C GLN A 628 -9.76 -22.77 5.95
N MET A 629 -10.10 -22.29 4.75
CA MET A 629 -11.22 -22.83 3.97
C MET A 629 -10.90 -24.19 3.34
N ALA A 630 -9.67 -24.42 2.86
CA ALA A 630 -9.27 -25.76 2.44
C ALA A 630 -9.35 -26.79 3.58
N VAL A 631 -9.09 -26.38 4.83
CA VAL A 631 -9.23 -27.26 6.00
C VAL A 631 -10.70 -27.58 6.31
N VAL A 632 -11.60 -26.59 6.24
CA VAL A 632 -13.04 -26.84 6.47
C VAL A 632 -13.63 -27.71 5.34
N GLU A 633 -13.18 -27.54 4.10
CA GLU A 633 -13.53 -28.40 2.95
C GLU A 633 -13.24 -29.88 3.26
N ALA A 634 -12.00 -30.18 3.63
CA ALA A 634 -11.58 -31.54 3.95
C ALA A 634 -12.26 -32.09 5.21
N ALA A 635 -12.63 -31.23 6.17
CA ALA A 635 -13.39 -31.64 7.34
C ALA A 635 -14.82 -32.07 6.98
N ARG A 636 -15.50 -31.35 6.08
CA ARG A 636 -16.84 -31.71 5.59
C ARG A 636 -16.78 -32.91 4.65
N ASN A 637 -16.14 -32.74 3.50
CA ASN A 637 -16.24 -33.63 2.35
C ASN A 637 -15.44 -34.94 2.49
N LEU A 638 -14.35 -34.94 3.26
CA LEU A 638 -13.52 -36.14 3.46
C LEU A 638 -13.70 -36.76 4.85
N CYS A 639 -13.74 -35.94 5.89
CA CYS A 639 -13.83 -36.44 7.26
C CYS A 639 -15.26 -36.72 7.74
N GLY A 640 -16.29 -36.36 6.96
CA GLY A 640 -17.70 -36.56 7.33
C GLY A 640 -18.13 -35.71 8.53
N ILE A 641 -17.66 -34.47 8.61
CA ILE A 641 -18.00 -33.50 9.66
C ILE A 641 -18.82 -32.38 9.02
N GLU A 642 -20.09 -32.67 8.71
CA GLU A 642 -20.98 -31.75 7.97
C GLU A 642 -21.09 -30.36 8.64
N GLU A 643 -21.13 -30.34 9.97
CA GLU A 643 -21.17 -29.14 10.83
C GLU A 643 -19.83 -28.37 10.94
N ALA A 644 -18.75 -28.85 10.30
CA ALA A 644 -17.41 -28.29 10.45
C ALA A 644 -17.36 -26.82 10.05
N ASN A 645 -16.90 -25.97 10.97
CA ASN A 645 -16.89 -24.53 10.80
C ASN A 645 -15.76 -23.87 11.59
N SER A 646 -15.69 -22.55 11.57
CA SER A 646 -14.94 -21.80 12.58
C SER A 646 -15.90 -21.12 13.55
N THR A 647 -15.41 -20.71 14.72
CA THR A 647 -16.11 -19.76 15.61
C THR A 647 -15.65 -18.31 15.42
N GLU A 648 -14.73 -18.08 14.46
CA GLU A 648 -14.89 -16.94 13.55
C GLU A 648 -16.39 -16.83 13.19
N PHE A 649 -17.01 -17.95 12.83
CA PHE A 649 -18.40 -18.07 12.39
C PHE A 649 -19.38 -18.19 13.57
N GLY A 650 -19.08 -17.58 14.72
CA GLY A 650 -19.91 -17.69 15.92
C GLY A 650 -20.20 -19.14 16.31
N PRO A 651 -21.34 -19.46 16.96
CA PRO A 651 -21.55 -20.78 17.54
C PRO A 651 -21.70 -21.91 16.50
N THR A 652 -20.68 -22.76 16.35
CA THR A 652 -20.75 -24.08 15.70
C THR A 652 -20.55 -25.21 16.71
N SER A 653 -21.14 -26.38 16.45
CA SER A 653 -20.90 -27.63 17.18
C SER A 653 -19.53 -28.27 16.87
N ALA A 654 -18.88 -27.88 15.77
CA ALA A 654 -17.60 -28.42 15.30
C ALA A 654 -16.62 -27.31 14.85
N PRO A 655 -15.98 -26.59 15.78
CA PRO A 655 -15.04 -25.50 15.49
C PRO A 655 -13.66 -26.01 15.01
N VAL A 656 -13.54 -26.31 13.71
CA VAL A 656 -12.33 -26.73 12.99
C VAL A 656 -11.30 -25.61 12.79
N VAL A 657 -11.75 -24.35 12.81
CA VAL A 657 -10.89 -23.15 12.83
C VAL A 657 -11.34 -22.29 14.01
N GLY A 658 -10.51 -21.37 14.51
CA GLY A 658 -10.98 -20.32 15.42
C GLY A 658 -10.16 -20.12 16.69
N LEU A 659 -10.85 -20.17 17.83
CA LEU A 659 -10.43 -19.44 19.03
C LEU A 659 -9.49 -20.28 19.93
N MET A 660 -8.25 -19.80 20.12
CA MET A 660 -7.31 -20.40 21.06
C MET A 660 -7.82 -20.50 22.52
N THR A 661 -8.79 -19.69 23.01
CA THR A 661 -9.44 -19.99 24.31
C THR A 661 -10.47 -21.11 24.25
N GLU A 662 -11.25 -21.26 23.18
CA GLU A 662 -12.36 -22.23 23.16
C GLU A 662 -11.82 -23.65 23.30
N TRP A 663 -10.73 -23.94 22.61
CA TRP A 663 -10.09 -25.25 22.68
C TRP A 663 -9.53 -25.53 24.08
N LEU A 664 -9.19 -24.48 24.86
CA LEU A 664 -8.79 -24.58 26.27
C LEU A 664 -9.99 -24.65 27.24
N ARG A 665 -11.16 -24.08 26.90
CA ARG A 665 -12.41 -24.22 27.69
C ARG A 665 -12.85 -25.68 27.83
N GLY A 666 -12.50 -26.53 26.87
CA GLY A 666 -12.98 -27.91 26.78
C GLY A 666 -12.54 -28.88 27.88
N ASN A 667 -11.53 -28.53 28.71
CA ASN A 667 -11.01 -29.45 29.73
C ASN A 667 -10.81 -28.85 31.15
N ALA A 668 -10.80 -27.53 31.34
CA ALA A 668 -10.75 -26.93 32.69
C ALA A 668 -11.26 -25.48 32.73
N LEU A 669 -11.57 -25.00 33.94
CA LEU A 669 -12.11 -23.66 34.22
C LEU A 669 -11.02 -22.58 34.32
N GLU A 670 -11.36 -21.35 33.92
CA GLU A 670 -11.16 -20.21 34.84
C GLU A 670 -12.35 -19.23 34.81
N LYS A 671 -12.49 -18.45 35.89
CA LYS A 671 -13.50 -17.38 36.02
C LYS A 671 -12.80 -16.05 36.26
N ARG A 672 -13.14 -15.00 35.50
CA ARG A 672 -12.97 -13.62 35.98
C ARG A 672 -13.98 -12.65 35.36
N ARG A 673 -13.87 -11.37 35.71
CA ARG A 673 -15.01 -10.43 35.90
C ARG A 673 -15.17 -9.42 34.76
N ALA A 674 -16.26 -8.63 34.86
CA ALA A 674 -16.77 -7.72 33.84
C ALA A 674 -15.99 -6.39 33.70
N ASP A 675 -14.68 -6.41 33.97
CA ASP A 675 -13.80 -5.25 34.10
C ASP A 675 -12.48 -5.43 33.29
N GLY A 676 -12.54 -6.14 32.16
CA GLY A 676 -11.38 -6.52 31.36
C GLY A 676 -11.31 -5.92 29.94
N ASP A 677 -10.15 -5.33 29.59
CA ASP A 677 -9.82 -4.81 28.26
C ASP A 677 -10.03 -5.81 27.09
N LEU A 678 -10.38 -5.28 25.91
CA LEU A 678 -10.92 -6.02 24.74
C LEU A 678 -9.93 -6.27 23.58
N GLY A 679 -8.67 -5.80 23.64
CA GLY A 679 -7.81 -5.64 22.45
C GLY A 679 -6.87 -6.81 22.05
N GLY A 680 -6.74 -7.86 22.86
CA GLY A 680 -5.53 -8.70 22.89
C GLY A 680 -5.52 -10.01 22.09
N THR A 681 -5.92 -10.04 20.80
CA THR A 681 -5.91 -11.31 20.01
C THR A 681 -5.16 -11.30 18.67
N MET A 682 -4.47 -10.22 18.28
CA MET A 682 -3.94 -10.13 16.90
C MET A 682 -2.53 -10.68 16.69
N ARG A 683 -2.38 -11.62 15.75
CA ARG A 683 -1.11 -12.17 15.28
C ARG A 683 -0.68 -11.39 14.03
N LEU A 684 0.27 -10.47 14.23
CA LEU A 684 0.66 -9.44 13.28
C LEU A 684 2.18 -9.25 13.29
N GLY A 685 2.78 -9.04 12.11
CA GLY A 685 4.23 -9.00 11.93
C GLY A 685 4.81 -10.37 11.55
N ALA A 686 6.13 -10.52 11.65
CA ALA A 686 6.84 -11.73 11.20
C ALA A 686 6.96 -12.81 12.29
N TYR A 687 6.68 -14.06 11.94
CA TYR A 687 6.81 -15.23 12.83
C TYR A 687 7.62 -16.35 12.15
N PRO A 688 8.26 -17.25 12.91
CA PRO A 688 8.91 -18.45 12.40
C PRO A 688 7.92 -19.62 12.19
N ALA A 689 8.21 -20.50 11.25
CA ALA A 689 7.52 -21.78 11.05
C ALA A 689 8.51 -22.91 10.70
N ARG A 690 8.19 -24.14 11.10
CA ARG A 690 8.94 -25.37 10.81
C ARG A 690 8.22 -26.20 9.78
N LEU A 691 8.90 -26.54 8.69
CA LEU A 691 8.37 -27.34 7.59
C LEU A 691 8.79 -28.81 7.74
N GLN A 692 7.87 -29.72 7.46
CA GLN A 692 8.08 -31.14 7.63
C GLN A 692 9.00 -31.68 6.51
N PRO A 693 10.06 -32.45 6.82
CA PRO A 693 10.90 -33.06 5.79
C PRO A 693 10.10 -33.94 4.81
N GLY A 694 10.46 -33.85 3.52
CA GLY A 694 9.74 -34.53 2.44
C GLY A 694 8.33 -34.00 2.18
N SER A 695 8.02 -32.78 2.59
CA SER A 695 6.83 -32.04 2.12
C SER A 695 7.14 -31.29 0.83
N HIS A 696 6.10 -30.98 0.05
CA HIS A 696 6.23 -30.15 -1.15
C HIS A 696 6.77 -28.77 -0.77
N VAL A 697 6.26 -28.16 0.30
CA VAL A 697 6.75 -26.84 0.74
C VAL A 697 8.20 -26.83 1.22
N ALA A 698 8.69 -27.88 1.89
CA ALA A 698 10.10 -27.94 2.28
C ALA A 698 11.04 -28.08 1.07
N ALA A 699 10.58 -28.72 -0.02
CA ALA A 699 11.31 -28.75 -1.29
C ALA A 699 11.27 -27.38 -1.98
N ILE A 700 10.10 -26.74 -2.07
CA ILE A 700 9.91 -25.43 -2.72
C ILE A 700 10.74 -24.32 -2.04
N TYR A 701 10.75 -24.26 -0.70
CA TYR A 701 11.59 -23.31 0.03
C TYR A 701 13.08 -23.72 0.10
N GLY A 702 13.42 -24.97 -0.23
CA GLY A 702 14.76 -25.53 -0.04
C GLY A 702 15.22 -25.62 1.43
N ALA A 703 14.29 -25.48 2.38
CA ALA A 703 14.57 -25.33 3.81
C ALA A 703 13.45 -25.91 4.68
N THR A 704 13.80 -26.33 5.91
CA THR A 704 12.85 -26.85 6.91
C THR A 704 12.51 -25.85 8.01
N GLU A 705 13.10 -24.66 8.01
CA GLU A 705 12.75 -23.54 8.88
C GLU A 705 12.59 -22.28 8.02
N ILE A 706 11.46 -21.60 8.16
CA ILE A 706 11.14 -20.36 7.44
C ILE A 706 10.64 -19.29 8.42
N SER A 707 10.50 -18.06 7.94
CA SER A 707 9.76 -17.02 8.66
C SER A 707 8.93 -16.21 7.69
N GLU A 708 7.69 -15.88 8.04
CA GLU A 708 6.74 -15.19 7.17
C GLU A 708 5.86 -14.19 7.93
N ARG A 709 5.16 -13.30 7.21
CA ARG A 709 4.36 -12.21 7.78
C ARG A 709 2.90 -12.63 8.00
N HIS A 710 2.35 -12.34 9.17
CA HIS A 710 0.98 -12.69 9.56
C HIS A 710 0.11 -11.44 9.70
N ARG A 711 -1.19 -11.56 9.40
CA ARG A 711 -2.23 -10.55 9.69
C ARG A 711 -3.59 -11.24 9.89
N HIS A 712 -3.67 -12.04 10.95
CA HIS A 712 -4.88 -12.77 11.31
C HIS A 712 -5.02 -12.83 12.83
N ARG A 713 -6.13 -13.40 13.29
CA ARG A 713 -6.28 -13.78 14.69
C ARG A 713 -6.53 -15.29 14.78
N TYR A 714 -7.41 -15.87 13.96
CA TYR A 714 -7.74 -17.30 14.04
C TYR A 714 -6.63 -18.23 13.62
N GLU A 715 -6.66 -19.42 14.18
CA GLU A 715 -5.75 -20.51 13.90
C GLU A 715 -6.57 -21.78 13.56
N VAL A 716 -5.97 -22.77 12.89
CA VAL A 716 -6.64 -24.06 12.62
C VAL A 716 -6.62 -24.95 13.87
N ASN A 717 -7.76 -25.54 14.22
CA ASN A 717 -7.92 -26.37 15.41
C ASN A 717 -7.27 -27.75 15.23
N THR A 718 -6.14 -27.96 15.91
CA THR A 718 -5.35 -29.19 15.85
C THR A 718 -6.06 -30.44 16.37
N ASN A 719 -7.19 -30.31 17.09
CA ASN A 719 -8.01 -31.47 17.48
C ASN A 719 -8.56 -32.25 16.26
N TYR A 720 -8.71 -31.60 15.10
CA TYR A 720 -9.18 -32.24 13.86
C TYR A 720 -8.03 -32.77 12.98
N LYS A 721 -6.79 -32.36 13.25
CA LYS A 721 -5.59 -32.70 12.45
C LYS A 721 -5.49 -34.19 12.15
N GLY A 722 -5.62 -35.05 13.15
CA GLY A 722 -5.49 -36.51 12.98
C GLY A 722 -6.54 -37.14 12.07
N ARG A 723 -7.74 -36.55 11.94
CA ARG A 723 -8.78 -37.01 10.99
C ARG A 723 -8.49 -36.51 9.58
N LEU A 724 -8.01 -35.28 9.44
CA LEU A 724 -7.63 -34.68 8.16
C LEU A 724 -6.41 -35.37 7.54
N GLU A 725 -5.39 -35.69 8.33
CA GLU A 725 -4.19 -36.42 7.89
C GLU A 725 -4.53 -37.87 7.47
N GLN A 726 -5.52 -38.51 8.09
CA GLN A 726 -6.04 -39.83 7.65
C GLN A 726 -6.69 -39.79 6.26
N HIS A 727 -7.11 -38.62 5.78
CA HIS A 727 -7.69 -38.42 4.45
C HIS A 727 -6.76 -37.62 3.52
N GLY A 728 -5.45 -37.60 3.82
CA GLY A 728 -4.39 -37.12 2.92
C GLY A 728 -4.01 -35.64 3.06
N MET A 729 -4.74 -34.83 3.85
CA MET A 729 -4.34 -33.44 4.12
C MET A 729 -3.23 -33.41 5.15
N ARG A 730 -1.98 -33.21 4.69
CA ARG A 730 -0.78 -33.17 5.51
C ARG A 730 -0.56 -31.77 6.07
N PHE A 731 -0.32 -31.66 7.38
CA PHE A 731 0.02 -30.40 8.03
C PHE A 731 1.53 -30.15 7.92
N SER A 732 1.96 -29.74 6.71
CA SER A 732 3.38 -29.67 6.33
C SER A 732 4.15 -28.50 6.93
N GLY A 733 3.49 -27.51 7.54
CA GLY A 733 4.14 -26.42 8.28
C GLY A 733 3.44 -26.14 9.61
N MET A 734 4.22 -26.05 10.68
CA MET A 734 3.73 -25.76 12.04
C MET A 734 4.57 -24.66 12.70
N SER A 735 4.03 -23.96 13.71
CA SER A 735 4.81 -23.10 14.59
C SER A 735 5.90 -23.91 15.32
N PRO A 736 7.00 -23.29 15.82
CA PRO A 736 8.10 -24.05 16.42
C PRO A 736 7.77 -24.82 17.69
N ASP A 737 6.68 -24.46 18.38
CA ASP A 737 6.09 -25.18 19.52
C ASP A 737 5.17 -26.35 19.09
N GLY A 738 4.90 -26.51 17.80
CA GLY A 738 4.05 -27.55 17.23
C GLY A 738 2.54 -27.34 17.44
N ILE A 739 2.12 -26.18 17.96
CA ILE A 739 0.73 -25.92 18.38
C ILE A 739 -0.13 -25.41 17.22
N LEU A 740 0.41 -24.56 16.35
CA LEU A 740 -0.34 -23.82 15.34
C LEU A 740 0.00 -24.30 13.92
N PRO A 741 -1.00 -24.70 13.12
CA PRO A 741 -0.82 -24.96 11.69
C PRO A 741 -0.47 -23.68 10.92
N GLU A 742 0.67 -23.70 10.24
CA GLU A 742 1.15 -22.60 9.41
C GLU A 742 1.02 -22.92 7.92
N ILE A 743 1.08 -24.21 7.55
CA ILE A 743 0.91 -24.74 6.19
C ILE A 743 0.20 -26.10 6.21
N ILE A 744 -0.72 -26.29 5.26
CA ILE A 744 -1.29 -27.59 4.86
C ILE A 744 -0.99 -27.90 3.38
N GLU A 745 -0.91 -29.17 3.01
CA GLU A 745 -0.76 -29.63 1.63
C GLU A 745 -1.43 -31.00 1.37
N TYR A 746 -1.67 -31.34 0.10
CA TYR A 746 -1.92 -32.72 -0.32
C TYR A 746 -0.71 -33.26 -1.08
N GLN A 747 -0.13 -34.37 -0.63
CA GLN A 747 1.06 -34.97 -1.25
C GLN A 747 0.77 -35.53 -2.65
N ASP A 748 -0.34 -36.26 -2.80
CA ASP A 748 -0.71 -36.97 -4.04
C ASP A 748 -1.38 -36.08 -5.10
N HIS A 749 -1.46 -34.77 -4.86
CA HIS A 749 -2.06 -33.77 -5.76
C HIS A 749 -0.94 -33.01 -6.52
N PRO A 750 -1.13 -32.59 -7.80
CA PRO A 750 -0.04 -31.99 -8.58
C PRO A 750 0.56 -30.75 -7.90
N TRP A 751 -0.28 -29.86 -7.38
CA TRP A 751 0.12 -28.79 -6.46
C TRP A 751 -1.07 -28.38 -5.60
N PHE A 752 -1.04 -28.58 -4.28
CA PHE A 752 -2.10 -28.07 -3.39
C PHE A 752 -1.48 -27.69 -2.07
N ILE A 753 -1.40 -26.38 -1.80
CA ILE A 753 -0.80 -25.82 -0.59
C ILE A 753 -1.72 -24.73 -0.05
N GLY A 754 -1.97 -24.72 1.25
CA GLY A 754 -2.55 -23.59 1.97
C GLY A 754 -1.55 -23.09 3.02
N VAL A 755 -1.34 -21.78 3.12
CA VAL A 755 -0.52 -21.14 4.17
C VAL A 755 -1.34 -20.19 5.04
N GLN A 756 -0.96 -20.02 6.31
CA GLN A 756 -1.67 -19.15 7.26
C GLN A 756 -1.12 -17.70 7.28
N PHE A 757 0.11 -17.52 6.77
CA PHE A 757 0.79 -16.24 6.58
C PHE A 757 0.51 -15.60 5.20
N HIS A 758 1.10 -14.43 4.95
CA HIS A 758 1.00 -13.64 3.72
C HIS A 758 2.36 -13.59 2.97
N PRO A 759 2.67 -14.62 2.14
CA PRO A 759 3.93 -14.70 1.39
C PRO A 759 4.07 -13.60 0.33
N GLU A 760 2.95 -13.02 -0.13
CA GLU A 760 2.92 -11.97 -1.15
C GLU A 760 3.68 -10.71 -0.73
N LEU A 761 3.74 -10.41 0.57
CA LEU A 761 4.44 -9.25 1.13
C LEU A 761 5.98 -9.36 0.97
N LYS A 762 6.52 -10.57 0.78
CA LYS A 762 7.96 -10.83 0.63
C LYS A 762 8.43 -11.04 -0.81
N SER A 763 7.52 -11.20 -1.78
CA SER A 763 7.90 -11.47 -3.17
C SER A 763 8.61 -10.26 -3.82
N ARG A 764 9.67 -10.48 -4.60
CA ARG A 764 10.46 -9.44 -5.31
C ARG A 764 10.82 -9.93 -6.73
N PRO A 765 11.13 -9.06 -7.70
CA PRO A 765 11.41 -9.51 -9.08
C PRO A 765 12.71 -10.32 -9.22
N PHE A 766 13.75 -10.02 -8.44
CA PHE A 766 15.02 -10.78 -8.41
C PHE A 766 15.06 -11.92 -7.39
N ALA A 767 14.04 -11.98 -6.52
CA ALA A 767 13.80 -13.07 -5.60
C ALA A 767 12.28 -13.34 -5.56
N PRO A 768 11.72 -13.92 -6.65
CA PRO A 768 10.32 -14.33 -6.67
C PRO A 768 10.04 -15.26 -5.50
N HIS A 769 8.95 -15.02 -4.77
CA HIS A 769 8.65 -15.83 -3.59
C HIS A 769 8.50 -17.32 -3.99
N PRO A 770 9.15 -18.28 -3.30
CA PRO A 770 9.22 -19.66 -3.77
C PRO A 770 7.87 -20.31 -4.05
N LEU A 771 6.87 -20.09 -3.18
CA LEU A 771 5.53 -20.65 -3.36
C LEU A 771 4.85 -20.12 -4.62
N PHE A 772 4.98 -18.82 -4.93
CA PHE A 772 4.42 -18.24 -6.16
C PHE A 772 5.14 -18.72 -7.42
N SER A 773 6.45 -18.95 -7.34
CA SER A 773 7.24 -19.49 -8.45
C SER A 773 6.79 -20.92 -8.77
N SER A 774 6.71 -21.80 -7.76
CA SER A 774 6.30 -23.19 -7.94
C SER A 774 4.81 -23.34 -8.27
N PHE A 775 3.94 -22.45 -7.75
CA PHE A 775 2.53 -22.43 -8.12
C PHE A 775 2.31 -22.07 -9.60
N VAL A 776 3.05 -21.09 -10.12
CA VAL A 776 3.02 -20.75 -11.55
C VAL A 776 3.66 -21.85 -12.40
N GLU A 777 4.71 -22.52 -11.91
CA GLU A 777 5.33 -23.67 -12.56
C GLU A 777 4.32 -24.82 -12.74
N ALA A 778 3.60 -25.19 -11.67
CA ALA A 778 2.53 -26.20 -11.74
C ALA A 778 1.38 -25.77 -12.67
N ALA A 779 1.07 -24.46 -12.76
CA ALA A 779 0.12 -23.96 -13.73
C ALA A 779 0.64 -24.07 -15.19
N VAL A 780 1.95 -23.97 -15.42
CA VAL A 780 2.56 -24.22 -16.75
C VAL A 780 2.54 -25.71 -17.10
N GLU A 781 2.64 -26.61 -16.12
CA GLU A 781 2.41 -28.05 -16.35
C GLU A 781 0.94 -28.33 -16.67
N GLN A 782 0.00 -27.79 -15.89
CA GLN A 782 -1.43 -27.95 -16.12
C GLN A 782 -1.88 -27.37 -17.47
N SER A 783 -1.29 -26.26 -17.93
CA SER A 783 -1.57 -25.66 -19.26
C SER A 783 -0.98 -26.44 -20.44
N ARG A 784 -0.35 -27.59 -20.20
CA ARG A 784 0.14 -28.54 -21.22
C ARG A 784 -0.62 -29.87 -21.19
N LEU A 785 -1.54 -30.05 -20.24
CA LEU A 785 -2.40 -31.22 -20.09
C LEU A 785 -3.82 -30.99 -20.65
N VAL A 786 -4.12 -29.76 -21.10
CA VAL A 786 -5.38 -29.29 -21.70
C VAL A 786 -5.09 -28.78 -23.11
#